data_AF-A0A2D7PJA1-F1
#
_entry.id   AF-A0A2D7PJA1-F1
#
_cell.length_a   1.000
_cell.length_b   1.000
_cell.length_c   1.000
_cell.angle_alpha   90.00
_cell.angle_beta   90.00
_cell.angle_gamma   90.00
#
_symmetry.space_group_name_H-M   'P 1'
#
loop_
_entity.id
_entity.type
_entity.pdbx_description
1 polymer ?
#
loop_
_entity_poly.entity_id
_entity_poly.type
_entity_poly.pdbx_seq_one_letter_code
_entity_poly.pdbx_strand_id
1 'polypeptide(L)'
;MKIDRRRSFLLCAILLLLCPLSAQSNWSETIQIDPIRAVGHGRAFGFGGSLIEIDASKVNDFQQYYLTQLSSLLEGDTQNEQFRSYLEGQLLNDGLSQAGQQYWLIAWMATVAHPSDARARMDLYSRNRFLGLTAGLEDGEREKLSTATLTFLSSQGVPTDSGTNSGGAAYITECRDAGVPIPPDWGTTAWTNQGVLTPNFLGGDATVYTYDSVAPRGGCIALPRTYGDPSNIALLGVICLGQDTSKACFWDNKDVPAGAVVPISDFVGGADLAAAGDICSDCHAGENPWVVHPDSALASWGHRMPNDWYQPLVHPAWPQNPGPSMLLETVDSDPDGNGCLNCHSSGFAGRFPRVSTELSGYCNSVLRGASRETMPSAADPALNPPADPGDPGHGYRLHAEALEAACEAPPSDGVLVPGGMDDDPGVLSRPIVVGPLYACAQAIEVRGAVLNAEIRVYIDGVLEAVAQNLNPDSEIVGVPVLSAGQVVEASQFIDGLESATSEKETVRDHALDYPDGLPAPIIDPQLIHECGRVIAVRHVTGAQVTVLTNGANPKTYSTGSDWTNLPPAIRPFVLGDEYKAYQSVCSDVSPDSDPEFAVAEPSPMPTPEVSSPIYEGQELVDVSNLAHGARTDVNVSGVGVVGDFATAVSWRPNVNVASMLGGVPLAAGTAVSVQQELCVKGPESPVIQEVRGCSDIPAPLIQNPFAGQQTIIVLGSVPGARIAVYDEADQQIADGAGDLLATTRPLVAGELLRAVQIVGPCTSLQAYQVEVYATMMVLLPEPTGFGPLGAGLLLLAAIAVRRARLAAGGMGKA
;
A
#
# COMPACT_ATOMS: atom_id res chain seq x y z
N MET A 1 22.32 52.13 -50.55
CA MET A 1 21.56 51.54 -51.68
C MET A 1 20.37 50.82 -51.08
N LYS A 2 19.15 51.29 -51.35
CA LYS A 2 17.90 50.72 -50.82
C LYS A 2 17.56 49.44 -51.59
N ILE A 3 17.26 48.35 -50.88
CA ILE A 3 16.66 47.14 -51.47
C ILE A 3 15.30 46.91 -50.81
N ASP A 4 14.38 46.49 -51.66
CA ASP A 4 12.97 46.78 -51.72
C ASP A 4 12.12 45.66 -51.09
N ARG A 5 11.11 46.04 -50.29
CA ARG A 5 10.09 45.17 -49.70
C ARG A 5 8.93 45.08 -50.68
N ARG A 6 8.84 44.02 -51.49
CA ARG A 6 7.60 43.60 -52.18
C ARG A 6 7.77 42.21 -52.78
N ARG A 7 7.35 41.17 -52.04
CA ARG A 7 6.85 39.85 -52.51
C ARG A 7 6.82 38.86 -51.33
N SER A 8 5.73 38.86 -50.53
CA SER A 8 5.36 37.73 -49.65
C SER A 8 3.87 37.66 -49.28
N PHE A 9 3.00 38.53 -49.80
CA PHE A 9 1.61 38.63 -49.31
C PHE A 9 0.55 37.79 -50.05
N LEU A 10 0.95 36.79 -50.86
CA LEU A 10 -0.02 36.05 -51.69
C LEU A 10 0.08 34.51 -51.64
N LEU A 11 0.67 33.92 -50.61
CA LEU A 11 0.67 32.45 -50.43
C LEU A 11 0.02 31.95 -49.13
N CYS A 12 -0.53 32.82 -48.29
CA CYS A 12 -1.09 32.43 -46.99
C CYS A 12 -2.62 32.27 -46.97
N ALA A 13 -3.31 32.39 -48.12
CA ALA A 13 -4.77 32.41 -48.19
C ALA A 13 -5.43 31.11 -48.70
N ILE A 14 -4.66 30.04 -48.99
CA ILE A 14 -5.22 28.80 -49.57
C ILE A 14 -4.93 27.54 -48.72
N LEU A 15 -4.20 27.66 -47.61
CA LEU A 15 -3.84 26.52 -46.73
C LEU A 15 -4.61 26.47 -45.40
N LEU A 16 -5.83 27.02 -45.37
CA LEU A 16 -6.69 27.10 -44.17
C LEU A 16 -8.01 26.30 -44.29
N LEU A 17 -8.07 25.30 -45.19
CA LEU A 17 -9.31 24.53 -45.44
C LEU A 17 -9.19 23.00 -45.26
N LEU A 18 -8.13 22.48 -44.64
CA LEU A 18 -7.99 21.03 -44.37
C LEU A 18 -7.37 20.74 -42.99
N CYS A 19 -7.98 21.25 -41.92
CA CYS A 19 -7.69 20.79 -40.56
C CYS A 19 -8.96 20.13 -40.01
N PRO A 20 -8.99 18.81 -39.71
CA PRO A 20 -10.13 18.23 -39.02
C PRO A 20 -10.15 18.81 -37.60
N LEU A 21 -11.21 19.53 -37.28
CA LEU A 21 -11.55 19.82 -35.89
C LEU A 21 -11.79 18.47 -35.20
N SER A 22 -10.86 18.05 -34.34
CA SER A 22 -11.12 17.02 -33.35
C SER A 22 -12.20 17.54 -32.40
N ALA A 23 -13.39 16.95 -32.52
CA ALA A 23 -14.47 17.18 -31.57
C ALA A 23 -14.06 16.55 -30.24
N GLN A 24 -13.78 17.37 -29.22
CA GLN A 24 -13.90 16.92 -27.84
C GLN A 24 -15.39 16.72 -27.57
N SER A 25 -15.85 15.48 -27.61
CA SER A 25 -17.21 15.09 -27.25
C SER A 25 -17.37 15.20 -25.74
N ASN A 26 -18.19 16.16 -25.29
CA ASN A 26 -18.70 16.15 -23.93
C ASN A 26 -19.62 14.94 -23.76
N TRP A 27 -19.18 13.97 -22.97
CA TRP A 27 -19.86 12.69 -22.72
C TRP A 27 -21.30 12.79 -22.20
N SER A 28 -21.72 13.94 -21.67
CA SER A 28 -23.11 14.10 -21.21
C SER A 28 -24.14 14.05 -22.34
N GLU A 29 -23.74 14.15 -23.62
CA GLU A 29 -24.66 14.12 -24.76
C GLU A 29 -24.62 12.82 -25.57
N THR A 30 -23.58 11.98 -25.47
CA THR A 30 -23.40 10.84 -26.39
C THR A 30 -23.97 9.51 -25.89
N ILE A 31 -24.23 9.34 -24.58
CA ILE A 31 -25.02 8.20 -24.10
C ILE A 31 -26.50 8.50 -24.41
N GLN A 32 -26.98 7.88 -25.49
CA GLN A 32 -28.39 7.79 -25.82
C GLN A 32 -29.16 7.21 -24.62
N ILE A 33 -29.79 8.06 -23.81
CA ILE A 33 -30.71 7.73 -22.70
C ILE A 33 -30.36 6.39 -22.02
N ASP A 34 -29.41 6.43 -21.08
CA ASP A 34 -29.08 5.25 -20.27
C ASP A 34 -30.36 4.59 -19.72
N PRO A 35 -30.58 3.30 -20.00
CA PRO A 35 -31.79 2.62 -19.57
C PRO A 35 -31.89 2.50 -18.04
N ILE A 36 -30.77 2.46 -17.31
CA ILE A 36 -30.72 2.39 -15.85
C ILE A 36 -29.97 3.61 -15.31
N ARG A 37 -30.74 4.57 -14.80
CA ARG A 37 -30.20 5.84 -14.32
C ARG A 37 -29.73 5.80 -12.87
N ALA A 38 -30.28 4.89 -12.07
CA ALA A 38 -29.89 4.66 -10.69
C ALA A 38 -30.28 3.25 -10.25
N VAL A 39 -29.51 2.70 -9.32
CA VAL A 39 -29.81 1.45 -8.61
C VAL A 39 -29.76 1.71 -7.10
N GLY A 40 -30.66 1.09 -6.35
CA GLY A 40 -30.68 1.24 -4.89
C GLY A 40 -31.82 0.45 -4.24
N HIS A 41 -31.58 -0.07 -3.03
CA HIS A 41 -32.55 -0.86 -2.25
C HIS A 41 -33.15 -2.05 -3.01
N GLY A 42 -32.33 -2.74 -3.83
CA GLY A 42 -32.80 -3.88 -4.63
C GLY A 42 -33.67 -3.49 -5.83
N ARG A 43 -33.67 -2.22 -6.26
CA ARG A 43 -34.49 -1.70 -7.38
C ARG A 43 -33.63 -0.94 -8.40
N ALA A 44 -34.04 -0.99 -9.67
CA ALA A 44 -33.51 -0.14 -10.74
C ALA A 44 -34.52 0.93 -11.17
N PHE A 45 -34.02 2.11 -11.51
CA PHE A 45 -34.84 3.25 -11.94
C PHE A 45 -34.38 3.77 -13.29
N GLY A 46 -35.33 3.96 -14.19
CA GLY A 46 -35.12 4.53 -15.52
C GLY A 46 -35.23 6.05 -15.54
N PHE A 47 -35.27 6.60 -16.75
CA PHE A 47 -35.45 8.04 -16.96
C PHE A 47 -36.77 8.54 -16.34
N GLY A 48 -36.72 9.64 -15.57
CA GLY A 48 -37.89 10.17 -14.86
C GLY A 48 -38.23 9.45 -13.55
N GLY A 49 -37.36 8.55 -13.07
CA GLY A 49 -37.54 7.84 -11.80
C GLY A 49 -38.54 6.68 -11.86
N SER A 50 -38.91 6.23 -13.07
CA SER A 50 -39.79 5.07 -13.24
C SER A 50 -39.08 3.80 -12.78
N LEU A 51 -39.75 3.01 -11.94
CA LEU A 51 -39.25 1.70 -11.52
C LEU A 51 -39.13 0.77 -12.74
N ILE A 52 -37.98 0.11 -12.87
CA ILE A 52 -37.75 -0.94 -13.87
C ILE A 52 -37.75 -2.27 -13.15
N GLU A 53 -38.72 -3.12 -13.48
CA GLU A 53 -38.67 -4.53 -13.08
C GLU A 53 -37.59 -5.23 -13.91
N ILE A 54 -36.57 -5.77 -13.24
CA ILE A 54 -35.50 -6.53 -13.87
C ILE A 54 -35.87 -8.02 -13.81
N ASP A 55 -35.88 -8.65 -14.98
CA ASP A 55 -35.97 -10.09 -15.15
C ASP A 55 -34.76 -10.58 -15.96
N ALA A 56 -34.61 -11.91 -16.10
CA ALA A 56 -33.49 -12.50 -16.82
C ALA A 56 -33.37 -12.03 -18.29
N SER A 57 -34.49 -11.73 -18.97
CA SER A 57 -34.46 -11.22 -20.35
C SER A 57 -33.89 -9.81 -20.39
N LYS A 58 -34.32 -8.95 -19.46
CA LYS A 58 -33.86 -7.56 -19.38
C LYS A 58 -32.42 -7.44 -18.94
N VAL A 59 -31.91 -8.36 -18.11
CA VAL A 59 -30.49 -8.38 -17.76
C VAL A 59 -29.62 -8.48 -19.01
N ASN A 60 -29.93 -9.42 -19.90
CA ASN A 60 -29.20 -9.58 -21.15
C ASN A 60 -29.37 -8.34 -22.06
N ASP A 61 -30.57 -7.76 -22.14
CA ASP A 61 -30.80 -6.55 -22.95
C ASP A 61 -29.96 -5.36 -22.46
N PHE A 62 -29.87 -5.14 -21.14
CA PHE A 62 -29.08 -4.06 -20.56
C PHE A 62 -27.57 -4.32 -20.64
N GLN A 63 -27.13 -5.55 -20.43
CA GLN A 63 -25.73 -5.92 -20.60
C GLN A 63 -25.29 -5.75 -22.06
N GLN A 64 -26.12 -6.16 -23.03
CA GLN A 64 -25.85 -5.93 -24.46
C GLN A 64 -25.82 -4.45 -24.81
N TYR A 65 -26.70 -3.65 -24.21
CA TYR A 65 -26.64 -2.19 -24.35
C TYR A 65 -25.28 -1.65 -23.87
N TYR A 66 -24.84 -1.99 -22.66
CA TYR A 66 -23.55 -1.52 -22.12
C TYR A 66 -22.37 -2.01 -22.95
N LEU A 67 -22.35 -3.29 -23.35
CA LEU A 67 -21.29 -3.83 -24.22
C LEU A 67 -21.24 -3.08 -25.55
N THR A 68 -22.39 -2.74 -26.15
CA THR A 68 -22.42 -1.97 -27.40
C THR A 68 -21.84 -0.58 -27.21
N GLN A 69 -22.21 0.12 -26.13
CA GLN A 69 -21.65 1.43 -25.82
C GLN A 69 -20.14 1.34 -25.59
N LEU A 70 -19.68 0.44 -24.72
CA LEU A 70 -18.26 0.23 -24.42
C LEU A 70 -17.47 -0.21 -25.66
N SER A 71 -18.03 -1.04 -26.53
CA SER A 71 -17.38 -1.46 -27.78
C SER A 71 -17.13 -0.27 -28.70
N SER A 72 -18.10 0.63 -28.82
CA SER A 72 -17.96 1.83 -29.67
C SER A 72 -16.88 2.79 -29.17
N LEU A 73 -16.57 2.74 -27.87
CA LEU A 73 -15.54 3.57 -27.24
C LEU A 73 -14.14 2.99 -27.41
N LEU A 74 -14.05 1.67 -27.56
CA LEU A 74 -12.81 0.94 -27.77
C LEU A 74 -12.56 0.62 -29.25
N GLU A 75 -13.45 1.03 -30.15
CA GLU A 75 -13.35 0.72 -31.57
C GLU A 75 -12.09 1.36 -32.18
N GLY A 76 -11.26 0.53 -32.85
CA GLY A 76 -10.00 0.96 -33.45
C GLY A 76 -8.77 0.76 -32.56
N ASP A 77 -8.93 0.29 -31.33
CA ASP A 77 -7.83 -0.14 -30.47
C ASP A 77 -7.58 -1.65 -30.60
N THR A 78 -6.59 -2.00 -31.42
CA THR A 78 -6.24 -3.40 -31.70
C THR A 78 -5.77 -4.18 -30.46
N GLN A 79 -5.23 -3.51 -29.44
CA GLN A 79 -4.80 -4.17 -28.20
C GLN A 79 -6.02 -4.56 -27.36
N ASN A 80 -6.98 -3.63 -27.22
CA ASN A 80 -8.23 -3.91 -26.52
C ASN A 80 -9.09 -4.97 -27.25
N GLU A 81 -9.07 -5.00 -28.58
CA GLU A 81 -9.72 -6.08 -29.34
C GLU A 81 -9.09 -7.46 -29.07
N GLN A 82 -7.76 -7.53 -28.97
CA GLN A 82 -7.05 -8.77 -28.63
C GLN A 82 -7.36 -9.22 -27.20
N PHE A 83 -7.31 -8.31 -26.22
CA PHE A 83 -7.65 -8.63 -24.82
C PHE A 83 -9.10 -9.04 -24.66
N ARG A 84 -10.02 -8.38 -25.35
CA ARG A 84 -11.42 -8.78 -25.39
C ARG A 84 -11.57 -10.21 -25.90
N SER A 85 -10.95 -10.53 -27.03
CA SER A 85 -11.05 -11.88 -27.61
C SER A 85 -10.42 -12.94 -26.69
N TYR A 86 -9.32 -12.60 -25.99
CA TYR A 86 -8.72 -13.48 -25.00
C TYR A 86 -9.66 -13.72 -23.81
N LEU A 87 -10.19 -12.65 -23.22
CA LEU A 87 -11.07 -12.72 -22.06
C LEU A 87 -12.38 -13.45 -22.39
N GLU A 88 -13.01 -13.18 -23.53
CA GLU A 88 -14.19 -13.92 -24.00
C GLU A 88 -13.89 -15.43 -24.11
N GLY A 89 -12.70 -15.79 -24.59
CA GLY A 89 -12.23 -17.18 -24.63
C GLY A 89 -12.06 -17.79 -23.23
N GLN A 90 -11.45 -17.07 -22.29
CA GLN A 90 -11.28 -17.54 -20.91
C GLN A 90 -12.62 -17.72 -20.20
N LEU A 91 -13.51 -16.72 -20.28
CA LEU A 91 -14.83 -16.78 -19.64
C LEU A 91 -15.68 -17.92 -20.19
N LEU A 92 -15.54 -18.25 -21.49
CA LEU A 92 -16.19 -19.41 -22.09
C LEU A 92 -15.58 -20.72 -21.59
N ASN A 93 -14.25 -20.82 -21.48
CA ASN A 93 -13.55 -22.00 -20.98
C ASN A 93 -13.86 -22.29 -19.50
N ASP A 94 -14.02 -21.23 -18.71
CA ASP A 94 -14.45 -21.29 -17.31
C ASP A 94 -15.92 -21.77 -17.19
N GLY A 95 -16.65 -21.89 -18.30
CA GLY A 95 -18.00 -22.45 -18.32
C GLY A 95 -19.08 -21.48 -17.84
N LEU A 96 -18.82 -20.17 -17.93
CA LEU A 96 -19.80 -19.15 -17.61
C LEU A 96 -20.96 -19.19 -18.62
N SER A 97 -22.17 -18.99 -18.10
CA SER A 97 -23.36 -18.60 -18.86
C SER A 97 -23.10 -17.33 -19.67
N GLN A 98 -23.90 -17.11 -20.71
CA GLN A 98 -23.77 -15.91 -21.55
C GLN A 98 -23.87 -14.61 -20.74
N ALA A 99 -24.74 -14.55 -19.74
CA ALA A 99 -24.90 -13.34 -18.91
C ALA A 99 -23.75 -13.16 -17.91
N GLY A 100 -23.15 -14.25 -17.42
CA GLY A 100 -21.93 -14.21 -16.63
C GLY A 100 -20.71 -13.76 -17.44
N GLN A 101 -20.58 -14.24 -18.68
CA GLN A 101 -19.55 -13.76 -19.61
C GLN A 101 -19.69 -12.26 -19.86
N GLN A 102 -20.92 -11.79 -20.15
CA GLN A 102 -21.18 -10.37 -20.35
C GLN A 102 -20.91 -9.54 -19.10
N TYR A 103 -21.24 -10.04 -17.91
CA TYR A 103 -20.99 -9.37 -16.64
C TYR A 103 -19.50 -9.02 -16.47
N TRP A 104 -18.63 -10.03 -16.57
CA TRP A 104 -17.19 -9.84 -16.41
C TRP A 104 -16.56 -9.07 -17.57
N LEU A 105 -17.08 -9.26 -18.78
CA LEU A 105 -16.63 -8.50 -19.93
C LEU A 105 -16.97 -7.01 -19.79
N ILE A 106 -18.18 -6.65 -19.34
CA ILE A 106 -18.55 -5.26 -19.03
C ILE A 106 -17.68 -4.71 -17.91
N ALA A 107 -17.42 -5.50 -16.86
CA ALA A 107 -16.60 -5.08 -15.74
C ALA A 107 -15.17 -4.70 -16.20
N TRP A 108 -14.56 -5.53 -17.04
CA TRP A 108 -13.27 -5.25 -17.67
C TRP A 108 -13.33 -4.08 -18.66
N MET A 109 -14.30 -4.09 -19.59
CA MET A 109 -14.47 -3.03 -20.60
C MET A 109 -14.72 -1.67 -19.95
N ALA A 110 -15.43 -1.61 -18.82
CA ALA A 110 -15.62 -0.39 -18.05
C ALA A 110 -14.28 0.13 -17.51
N THR A 111 -13.39 -0.76 -17.04
CA THR A 111 -12.05 -0.36 -16.59
C THR A 111 -11.25 0.28 -17.72
N VAL A 112 -11.23 -0.36 -18.90
CA VAL A 112 -10.38 0.06 -20.03
C VAL A 112 -10.98 1.19 -20.86
N ALA A 113 -12.31 1.32 -20.94
CA ALA A 113 -12.98 2.40 -21.68
C ALA A 113 -13.04 3.72 -20.90
N HIS A 114 -12.95 3.65 -19.57
CA HIS A 114 -13.00 4.81 -18.68
C HIS A 114 -11.82 4.85 -17.70
N PRO A 115 -10.57 4.76 -18.17
CA PRO A 115 -9.41 4.71 -17.29
C PRO A 115 -9.29 5.96 -16.41
N SER A 116 -9.92 7.07 -16.82
CA SER A 116 -9.83 8.38 -16.19
C SER A 116 -11.10 8.90 -15.48
N ASP A 117 -12.20 8.14 -15.47
CA ASP A 117 -13.45 8.56 -14.83
C ASP A 117 -13.91 7.50 -13.83
N ALA A 118 -13.31 7.52 -12.64
CA ALA A 118 -13.64 6.62 -11.53
C ALA A 118 -15.14 6.66 -11.18
N ARG A 119 -15.79 7.81 -11.32
CA ARG A 119 -17.23 7.95 -11.07
C ARG A 119 -18.06 7.23 -12.12
N ALA A 120 -17.75 7.41 -13.41
CA ALA A 120 -18.43 6.70 -14.49
C ALA A 120 -18.20 5.18 -14.40
N ARG A 121 -16.97 4.75 -14.06
CA ARG A 121 -16.64 3.35 -13.78
C ARG A 121 -17.48 2.80 -12.64
N MET A 122 -17.44 3.43 -11.46
CA MET A 122 -18.18 2.97 -10.28
C MET A 122 -19.69 2.99 -10.48
N ASP A 123 -20.22 3.97 -11.21
CA ASP A 123 -21.64 4.02 -11.57
C ASP A 123 -22.01 2.86 -12.51
N LEU A 124 -21.20 2.56 -13.53
CA LEU A 124 -21.42 1.43 -14.44
C LEU A 124 -21.22 0.09 -13.74
N TYR A 125 -20.20 -0.06 -12.88
CA TYR A 125 -20.00 -1.23 -12.03
C TYR A 125 -21.20 -1.47 -11.13
N SER A 126 -21.68 -0.44 -10.44
CA SER A 126 -22.82 -0.55 -9.53
C SER A 126 -24.07 -1.05 -10.29
N ARG A 127 -24.29 -0.57 -11.51
CA ARG A 127 -25.41 -0.99 -12.37
C ARG A 127 -25.23 -2.39 -12.94
N ASN A 128 -24.05 -2.70 -13.49
CA ASN A 128 -23.74 -4.04 -14.01
C ASN A 128 -23.79 -5.10 -12.90
N ARG A 129 -23.31 -4.77 -11.69
CA ARG A 129 -23.39 -5.59 -10.49
C ARG A 129 -24.81 -5.81 -10.03
N PHE A 130 -25.63 -4.76 -10.01
CA PHE A 130 -27.06 -4.90 -9.72
C PHE A 130 -27.76 -5.87 -10.68
N LEU A 131 -27.43 -5.83 -11.99
CA LEU A 131 -27.93 -6.78 -12.97
C LEU A 131 -27.43 -8.20 -12.70
N GLY A 132 -26.14 -8.35 -12.37
CA GLY A 132 -25.52 -9.62 -11.98
C GLY A 132 -26.22 -10.27 -10.79
N LEU A 133 -26.41 -9.52 -9.71
CA LEU A 133 -27.11 -9.95 -8.49
C LEU A 133 -28.57 -10.33 -8.79
N THR A 134 -29.29 -9.53 -9.59
CA THR A 134 -30.70 -9.80 -9.88
C THR A 134 -30.90 -11.06 -10.72
N ALA A 135 -29.94 -11.40 -11.57
CA ALA A 135 -29.94 -12.64 -12.34
C ALA A 135 -29.33 -13.84 -11.60
N GLY A 136 -28.84 -13.66 -10.36
CA GLY A 136 -28.15 -14.73 -9.61
C GLY A 136 -26.82 -15.15 -10.25
N LEU A 137 -26.17 -14.23 -10.98
CA LEU A 137 -24.93 -14.51 -11.72
C LEU A 137 -23.69 -14.43 -10.84
N GLU A 138 -23.65 -13.58 -9.81
CA GLU A 138 -22.41 -13.38 -9.05
C GLU A 138 -21.93 -14.66 -8.34
N ASP A 139 -22.78 -15.35 -7.60
CA ASP A 139 -22.31 -16.47 -6.77
C ASP A 139 -22.00 -17.71 -7.63
N GLY A 140 -22.90 -18.06 -8.55
CA GLY A 140 -22.74 -19.27 -9.38
C GLY A 140 -21.77 -19.12 -10.55
N GLU A 141 -21.48 -17.90 -11.02
CA GLU A 141 -20.59 -17.69 -12.17
C GLU A 141 -19.20 -17.23 -11.75
N ARG A 142 -19.04 -16.56 -10.59
CA ARG A 142 -17.70 -16.24 -10.06
C ARG A 142 -16.96 -17.49 -9.62
N GLU A 143 -17.62 -18.45 -8.98
CA GLU A 143 -17.03 -19.75 -8.60
C GLU A 143 -16.52 -20.56 -9.79
N LYS A 144 -17.05 -20.29 -10.98
CA LYS A 144 -16.62 -20.92 -12.22
C LYS A 144 -15.36 -20.29 -12.80
N LEU A 145 -15.03 -19.06 -12.42
CA LEU A 145 -13.82 -18.40 -12.90
C LEU A 145 -12.59 -19.15 -12.40
N SER A 146 -11.71 -19.51 -13.34
CA SER A 146 -10.42 -20.06 -12.98
C SER A 146 -9.58 -19.01 -12.26
N THR A 147 -8.64 -19.47 -11.43
CA THR A 147 -7.65 -18.58 -10.79
C THR A 147 -6.93 -17.71 -11.83
N ALA A 148 -6.63 -18.26 -13.01
CA ALA A 148 -6.00 -17.50 -14.10
C ALA A 148 -6.87 -16.33 -14.59
N THR A 149 -8.18 -16.54 -14.75
CA THR A 149 -9.11 -15.47 -15.14
C THR A 149 -9.27 -14.42 -14.05
N LEU A 150 -9.35 -14.84 -12.78
CA LEU A 150 -9.38 -13.92 -11.65
C LEU A 150 -8.08 -13.09 -11.56
N THR A 151 -6.91 -13.71 -11.68
CA THR A 151 -5.64 -13.00 -11.73
C THR A 151 -5.57 -12.04 -12.91
N PHE A 152 -6.04 -12.44 -14.09
CA PHE A 152 -6.08 -11.57 -15.26
C PHE A 152 -6.97 -10.34 -14.99
N LEU A 153 -8.22 -10.55 -14.59
CA LEU A 153 -9.16 -9.47 -14.27
C LEU A 153 -8.59 -8.52 -13.20
N SER A 154 -7.99 -9.07 -12.14
CA SER A 154 -7.33 -8.30 -11.07
C SER A 154 -6.23 -7.40 -11.63
N SER A 155 -5.35 -7.98 -12.46
CA SER A 155 -4.24 -7.27 -13.09
C SER A 155 -4.69 -6.16 -14.05
N GLN A 156 -5.92 -6.25 -14.55
CA GLN A 156 -6.54 -5.22 -15.39
C GLN A 156 -7.30 -4.18 -14.57
N GLY A 157 -7.15 -4.16 -13.25
CA GLY A 157 -7.84 -3.23 -12.35
C GLY A 157 -9.35 -3.49 -12.24
N VAL A 158 -9.83 -4.65 -12.70
CA VAL A 158 -11.19 -5.10 -12.38
C VAL A 158 -11.15 -5.53 -10.92
N PRO A 159 -12.05 -5.00 -10.06
CA PRO A 159 -12.15 -5.47 -8.70
C PRO A 159 -12.51 -6.97 -8.70
N THR A 160 -11.49 -7.80 -8.51
CA THR A 160 -11.61 -9.24 -8.32
C THR A 160 -11.52 -9.62 -6.86
N ASP A 161 -11.18 -8.64 -6.02
CA ASP A 161 -10.86 -8.82 -4.62
C ASP A 161 -11.99 -9.48 -3.85
N SER A 162 -11.53 -10.26 -2.88
CA SER A 162 -12.19 -11.28 -2.10
C SER A 162 -13.21 -10.74 -1.11
N GLY A 163 -14.03 -9.79 -1.56
CA GLY A 163 -15.25 -9.52 -0.83
C GLY A 163 -16.15 -10.75 -0.90
N THR A 164 -16.80 -11.06 0.22
CA THR A 164 -17.78 -12.13 0.35
C THR A 164 -19.18 -11.62 -0.03
N ASN A 165 -19.95 -12.44 -0.74
CA ASN A 165 -21.40 -12.28 -0.85
C ASN A 165 -22.15 -13.17 0.17
N SER A 166 -21.40 -13.98 0.93
CA SER A 166 -21.95 -14.92 1.89
C SER A 166 -22.41 -14.21 3.16
N GLY A 167 -23.52 -14.71 3.70
CA GLY A 167 -24.05 -14.38 5.00
C GLY A 167 -24.23 -15.62 5.88
N GLY A 168 -24.57 -15.42 7.15
CA GLY A 168 -24.87 -16.49 8.12
C GLY A 168 -23.93 -17.72 8.06
N ALA A 169 -24.52 -18.91 7.89
CA ALA A 169 -23.78 -20.18 7.90
C ALA A 169 -22.83 -20.37 6.69
N ALA A 170 -23.16 -19.79 5.54
CA ALA A 170 -22.29 -19.84 4.36
C ALA A 170 -21.00 -19.04 4.63
N TYR A 171 -21.13 -17.86 5.22
CA TYR A 171 -19.99 -17.03 5.59
C TYR A 171 -19.07 -17.70 6.63
N ILE A 172 -19.67 -18.34 7.65
CA ILE A 172 -18.89 -19.12 8.63
C ILE A 172 -18.07 -20.23 7.95
N THR A 173 -18.60 -20.84 6.88
CA THR A 173 -17.88 -21.88 6.13
C THR A 173 -16.76 -21.28 5.30
N GLU A 174 -17.03 -20.18 4.58
CA GLU A 174 -16.03 -19.44 3.81
C GLU A 174 -14.85 -18.98 4.67
N CYS A 175 -15.12 -18.41 5.86
CA CYS A 175 -14.07 -18.01 6.81
C CYS A 175 -13.17 -19.19 7.21
N ARG A 176 -13.78 -20.36 7.49
CA ARG A 176 -13.03 -21.56 7.87
C ARG A 176 -12.15 -22.04 6.72
N ASP A 177 -12.70 -22.06 5.51
CA ASP A 177 -12.01 -22.52 4.31
C ASP A 177 -10.88 -21.55 3.91
N ALA A 178 -11.03 -20.27 4.23
CA ALA A 178 -10.00 -19.24 4.09
C ALA A 178 -8.94 -19.24 5.21
N GLY A 179 -8.98 -20.21 6.13
CA GLY A 179 -8.01 -20.34 7.22
C GLY A 179 -8.19 -19.31 8.33
N VAL A 180 -9.37 -18.69 8.45
CA VAL A 180 -9.72 -17.80 9.57
C VAL A 180 -10.33 -18.64 10.70
N PRO A 181 -9.89 -18.48 11.96
CA PRO A 181 -10.51 -19.18 13.08
C PRO A 181 -11.97 -18.75 13.24
N ILE A 182 -12.85 -19.72 13.48
CA ILE A 182 -14.25 -19.44 13.79
C ILE A 182 -14.35 -19.17 15.29
N PRO A 183 -14.91 -18.03 15.72
CA PRO A 183 -14.98 -17.72 17.13
C PRO A 183 -15.90 -18.71 17.85
N PRO A 184 -15.60 -19.07 19.11
CA PRO A 184 -16.51 -19.85 19.92
C PRO A 184 -17.78 -19.04 20.22
N ASP A 185 -18.86 -19.73 20.57
CA ASP A 185 -20.10 -19.08 21.00
C ASP A 185 -19.81 -18.06 22.11
N TRP A 186 -20.46 -16.89 22.01
CA TRP A 186 -20.29 -15.83 22.97
C TRP A 186 -20.72 -16.30 24.37
N GLY A 187 -20.07 -15.79 25.41
CA GLY A 187 -20.37 -16.12 26.81
C GLY A 187 -19.86 -17.49 27.28
N THR A 188 -19.23 -18.27 26.40
CA THR A 188 -18.55 -19.51 26.80
C THR A 188 -17.21 -19.24 27.48
N THR A 189 -16.69 -20.24 28.19
CA THR A 189 -15.39 -20.14 28.90
C THR A 189 -14.18 -20.19 27.96
N ALA A 190 -14.38 -20.29 26.65
CA ALA A 190 -13.30 -20.23 25.67
C ALA A 190 -12.76 -18.80 25.47
N TRP A 191 -13.56 -17.79 25.83
CA TRP A 191 -13.16 -16.38 25.81
C TRP A 191 -12.37 -16.01 27.07
N THR A 192 -11.24 -15.33 26.87
CA THR A 192 -10.44 -14.73 27.95
C THR A 192 -10.77 -13.25 28.07
N ASN A 193 -11.16 -12.79 29.25
CA ASN A 193 -11.41 -11.37 29.54
C ASN A 193 -10.07 -10.65 29.78
N GLN A 194 -9.74 -9.67 28.93
CA GLN A 194 -8.52 -8.87 29.02
C GLN A 194 -8.72 -7.56 29.82
N GLY A 195 -9.94 -7.28 30.25
CA GLY A 195 -10.29 -6.10 31.03
C GLY A 195 -10.98 -5.01 30.20
N VAL A 196 -11.22 -3.88 30.85
CA VAL A 196 -11.89 -2.73 30.24
C VAL A 196 -10.96 -2.08 29.24
N LEU A 197 -11.48 -1.72 28.06
CA LEU A 197 -10.74 -0.95 27.07
C LEU A 197 -10.55 0.48 27.60
N THR A 198 -9.33 0.81 28.02
CA THR A 198 -8.96 2.16 28.48
C THR A 198 -7.55 2.46 27.96
N PRO A 199 -7.31 3.58 27.27
CA PRO A 199 -8.32 4.53 26.78
C PRO A 199 -9.25 3.90 25.73
N ASN A 200 -10.50 4.37 25.65
CA ASN A 200 -11.43 4.00 24.59
C ASN A 200 -11.74 5.24 23.74
N PHE A 201 -10.91 5.45 22.72
CA PHE A 201 -11.03 6.57 21.78
C PHE A 201 -12.18 6.43 20.77
N LEU A 202 -12.93 5.33 20.82
CA LEU A 202 -14.17 5.13 20.07
C LEU A 202 -15.41 5.51 20.89
N GLY A 203 -15.24 5.83 22.18
CA GLY A 203 -16.30 6.17 23.12
C GLY A 203 -17.08 4.97 23.67
N GLY A 204 -17.78 5.21 24.79
CA GLY A 204 -18.61 4.22 25.48
C GLY A 204 -17.83 3.27 26.41
N ASP A 205 -18.57 2.43 27.14
CA ASP A 205 -18.00 1.40 28.01
C ASP A 205 -17.79 0.12 27.19
N ALA A 206 -16.54 -0.31 27.03
CA ALA A 206 -16.16 -1.52 26.29
C ALA A 206 -15.22 -2.42 27.11
N THR A 207 -15.39 -3.73 27.01
CA THR A 207 -14.50 -4.74 27.61
C THR A 207 -13.92 -5.62 26.52
N VAL A 208 -12.63 -5.94 26.59
CA VAL A 208 -11.94 -6.74 25.58
C VAL A 208 -11.99 -8.21 25.96
N TYR A 209 -12.42 -9.04 25.02
CA TYR A 209 -12.36 -10.50 25.12
C TYR A 209 -11.59 -11.08 23.96
N THR A 210 -10.78 -12.10 24.22
CA THR A 210 -9.92 -12.72 23.21
C THR A 210 -10.08 -14.23 23.17
N TYR A 211 -9.96 -14.81 21.98
CA TYR A 211 -9.93 -16.26 21.75
C TYR A 211 -8.76 -16.63 20.85
N ASP A 212 -7.81 -17.41 21.37
CA ASP A 212 -6.61 -17.86 20.66
C ASP A 212 -6.86 -19.21 19.97
N SER A 213 -6.46 -19.33 18.71
CA SER A 213 -6.61 -20.55 17.90
C SER A 213 -5.27 -21.04 17.39
N VAL A 214 -5.02 -22.34 17.59
CA VAL A 214 -3.81 -23.03 17.11
C VAL A 214 -3.98 -23.64 15.71
N ALA A 215 -5.22 -23.92 15.30
CA ALA A 215 -5.52 -24.58 14.03
C ALA A 215 -6.93 -24.19 13.52
N PRO A 216 -7.04 -23.25 12.57
CA PRO A 216 -5.95 -22.48 11.95
C PRO A 216 -5.27 -21.54 12.96
N ARG A 217 -3.99 -21.20 12.73
CA ARG A 217 -3.25 -20.27 13.60
C ARG A 217 -3.84 -18.87 13.46
N GLY A 218 -4.19 -18.23 14.58
CA GLY A 218 -4.78 -16.90 14.59
C GLY A 218 -5.59 -16.64 15.85
N GLY A 219 -6.49 -15.67 15.80
CA GLY A 219 -7.34 -15.37 16.95
C GLY A 219 -8.54 -14.48 16.64
N CYS A 220 -9.44 -14.39 17.61
CA CYS A 220 -10.60 -13.51 17.58
C CYS A 220 -10.61 -12.53 18.76
N ILE A 221 -11.02 -11.27 18.51
CA ILE A 221 -11.36 -10.29 19.55
C ILE A 221 -12.85 -10.03 19.51
N ALA A 222 -13.49 -10.04 20.68
CA ALA A 222 -14.86 -9.58 20.88
C ALA A 222 -14.88 -8.32 21.75
N LEU A 223 -15.72 -7.35 21.38
CA LEU A 223 -15.81 -6.05 22.04
C LEU A 223 -17.26 -5.72 22.45
N PRO A 224 -17.78 -6.34 23.53
CA PRO A 224 -19.07 -5.97 24.11
C PRO A 224 -19.08 -4.51 24.59
N ARG A 225 -20.06 -3.75 24.12
CA ARG A 225 -20.33 -2.35 24.50
C ARG A 225 -21.68 -2.23 25.19
N THR A 226 -21.70 -1.64 26.39
CA THR A 226 -22.92 -1.55 27.23
C THR A 226 -23.55 -0.17 27.24
N TYR A 227 -22.81 0.88 26.87
CA TYR A 227 -23.27 2.29 26.88
C TYR A 227 -24.02 2.68 28.17
N GLY A 228 -23.49 2.26 29.34
CA GLY A 228 -24.04 2.57 30.65
C GLY A 228 -25.09 1.61 31.19
N ASP A 229 -25.57 0.61 30.43
CA ASP A 229 -26.41 -0.47 30.95
C ASP A 229 -25.61 -1.77 31.10
N PRO A 230 -25.08 -2.10 32.30
CA PRO A 230 -24.28 -3.30 32.49
C PRO A 230 -25.06 -4.61 32.34
N SER A 231 -26.40 -4.56 32.25
CA SER A 231 -27.25 -5.74 32.04
C SER A 231 -27.48 -6.09 30.57
N ASN A 232 -27.09 -5.20 29.66
CA ASN A 232 -27.32 -5.35 28.22
C ASN A 232 -26.08 -4.94 27.42
N ILE A 233 -25.60 -5.84 26.56
CA ILE A 233 -24.59 -5.52 25.56
C ILE A 233 -25.34 -4.96 24.36
N ALA A 234 -25.31 -3.63 24.23
CA ALA A 234 -25.96 -2.92 23.15
C ALA A 234 -25.36 -3.28 21.78
N LEU A 235 -24.04 -3.50 21.73
CA LEU A 235 -23.33 -3.86 20.51
C LEU A 235 -22.15 -4.81 20.80
N LEU A 236 -22.01 -5.88 20.02
CA LEU A 236 -21.04 -6.94 20.21
C LEU A 236 -20.38 -7.30 18.88
N GLY A 237 -19.35 -6.53 18.53
CA GLY A 237 -18.51 -6.83 17.38
C GLY A 237 -17.50 -7.94 17.70
N VAL A 238 -17.29 -8.84 16.74
CA VAL A 238 -16.26 -9.88 16.79
C VAL A 238 -15.44 -9.85 15.50
N ILE A 239 -14.12 -9.82 15.62
CA ILE A 239 -13.18 -9.84 14.50
C ILE A 239 -12.21 -10.98 14.69
N CYS A 240 -12.14 -11.87 13.71
CA CYS A 240 -11.16 -12.96 13.69
C CYS A 240 -10.16 -12.78 12.56
N LEU A 241 -8.91 -13.13 12.82
CA LEU A 241 -7.81 -13.07 11.88
C LEU A 241 -7.12 -14.43 11.79
N GLY A 242 -6.98 -14.96 10.59
CA GLY A 242 -6.06 -16.06 10.28
C GLY A 242 -4.66 -15.49 10.10
N GLN A 243 -3.74 -15.82 11.00
CA GLN A 243 -2.38 -15.26 10.98
C GLN A 243 -1.60 -15.70 9.74
N ASP A 244 -1.76 -16.97 9.34
CA ASP A 244 -1.03 -17.55 8.21
C ASP A 244 -1.56 -17.11 6.85
N THR A 245 -2.87 -16.90 6.74
CA THR A 245 -3.52 -16.51 5.48
C THR A 245 -3.73 -15.00 5.36
N SER A 246 -3.50 -14.25 6.44
CA SER A 246 -3.81 -12.83 6.57
C SER A 246 -5.26 -12.49 6.22
N LYS A 247 -6.19 -13.46 6.31
CA LYS A 247 -7.62 -13.24 6.06
C LYS A 247 -8.32 -12.86 7.35
N ALA A 248 -9.26 -11.92 7.28
CA ALA A 248 -10.05 -11.51 8.43
C ALA A 248 -11.56 -11.64 8.19
N CYS A 249 -12.29 -12.06 9.22
CA CYS A 249 -13.74 -12.17 9.21
C CYS A 249 -14.39 -11.36 10.34
N PHE A 250 -15.61 -10.89 10.08
CA PHE A 250 -16.32 -9.91 10.90
C PHE A 250 -17.71 -10.41 11.23
N TRP A 251 -18.10 -10.26 12.49
CA TRP A 251 -19.45 -10.55 12.98
C TRP A 251 -19.93 -9.43 13.90
N ASP A 252 -21.24 -9.21 13.94
CA ASP A 252 -21.85 -8.27 14.87
C ASP A 252 -23.19 -8.80 15.41
N ASN A 253 -23.53 -8.36 16.62
CA ASN A 253 -24.79 -8.64 17.29
C ASN A 253 -25.17 -7.49 18.22
N LYS A 254 -26.46 -7.34 18.50
CA LYS A 254 -27.01 -6.24 19.30
C LYS A 254 -28.00 -6.74 20.34
N ASP A 255 -28.19 -5.94 21.38
CA ASP A 255 -29.17 -6.20 22.44
C ASP A 255 -29.00 -7.58 23.11
N VAL A 256 -27.75 -7.98 23.34
CA VAL A 256 -27.40 -9.26 23.95
C VAL A 256 -27.43 -9.13 25.48
N PRO A 257 -28.27 -9.88 26.21
CA PRO A 257 -28.27 -9.83 27.67
C PRO A 257 -26.89 -10.19 28.25
N ALA A 258 -26.40 -9.41 29.20
CA ALA A 258 -25.10 -9.66 29.81
C ALA A 258 -25.07 -11.06 30.48
N GLY A 259 -24.03 -11.84 30.17
CA GLY A 259 -23.87 -13.22 30.65
C GLY A 259 -24.67 -14.26 29.87
N ALA A 260 -25.40 -13.89 28.81
CA ALA A 260 -26.02 -14.86 27.92
C ALA A 260 -24.97 -15.60 27.08
N VAL A 261 -25.26 -16.86 26.78
CA VAL A 261 -24.54 -17.62 25.75
C VAL A 261 -25.27 -17.44 24.43
N VAL A 262 -24.58 -16.96 23.40
CA VAL A 262 -25.16 -16.71 22.08
C VAL A 262 -24.36 -17.46 21.02
N PRO A 263 -24.99 -18.38 20.26
CA PRO A 263 -24.34 -19.07 19.17
C PRO A 263 -23.77 -18.11 18.13
N ILE A 264 -22.59 -18.39 17.59
CA ILE A 264 -22.03 -17.54 16.52
C ILE A 264 -22.92 -17.51 15.26
N SER A 265 -23.71 -18.57 15.04
CA SER A 265 -24.70 -18.63 13.95
C SER A 265 -25.79 -17.56 14.05
N ASP A 266 -25.98 -16.96 15.22
CA ASP A 266 -27.00 -15.94 15.48
C ASP A 266 -26.44 -14.52 15.27
N PHE A 267 -25.16 -14.39 14.93
CA PHE A 267 -24.53 -13.13 14.58
C PHE A 267 -24.73 -12.83 13.09
N VAL A 268 -24.81 -11.55 12.76
CA VAL A 268 -24.73 -11.08 11.37
C VAL A 268 -23.25 -11.06 10.98
N GLY A 269 -22.90 -11.56 9.81
CA GLY A 269 -21.50 -11.60 9.35
C GLY A 269 -21.37 -11.48 7.84
N GLY A 270 -20.17 -11.14 7.39
CA GLY A 270 -19.83 -11.07 5.97
C GLY A 270 -20.68 -10.05 5.22
N ALA A 271 -21.33 -10.47 4.14
CA ALA A 271 -22.15 -9.61 3.30
C ALA A 271 -23.40 -9.08 4.02
N ASP A 272 -23.95 -9.84 4.98
CA ASP A 272 -25.18 -9.46 5.68
C ASP A 272 -24.99 -8.21 6.56
N LEU A 273 -23.74 -7.92 6.95
CA LEU A 273 -23.42 -6.70 7.70
C LEU A 273 -23.73 -5.43 6.90
N ALA A 274 -23.69 -5.48 5.56
CA ALA A 274 -24.05 -4.35 4.71
C ALA A 274 -25.52 -3.92 4.88
N ALA A 275 -26.41 -4.85 5.22
CA ALA A 275 -27.81 -4.54 5.53
C ALA A 275 -27.99 -3.91 6.91
N ALA A 276 -27.05 -4.13 7.84
CA ALA A 276 -27.06 -3.53 9.17
C ALA A 276 -26.60 -2.06 9.17
N GLY A 277 -25.90 -1.63 8.11
CA GLY A 277 -25.43 -0.25 7.93
C GLY A 277 -24.01 0.01 8.47
N ASP A 278 -23.35 -1.01 9.00
CA ASP A 278 -21.99 -0.92 9.51
C ASP A 278 -21.00 -1.38 8.43
N ILE A 279 -20.00 -0.54 8.12
CA ILE A 279 -18.92 -0.86 7.16
C ILE A 279 -17.68 -1.19 7.99
N CYS A 280 -17.54 -2.44 8.43
CA CYS A 280 -16.48 -2.80 9.39
C CYS A 280 -15.08 -2.48 8.84
N SER A 281 -14.81 -2.78 7.58
CA SER A 281 -13.51 -2.52 6.95
C SER A 281 -13.19 -1.03 6.75
N ASP A 282 -14.19 -0.15 6.88
CA ASP A 282 -13.98 1.31 6.89
C ASP A 282 -13.34 1.76 8.20
N CYS A 283 -13.69 1.16 9.35
CA CYS A 283 -13.05 1.47 10.64
C CYS A 283 -11.84 0.58 10.94
N HIS A 284 -11.84 -0.66 10.46
CA HIS A 284 -10.85 -1.66 10.84
C HIS A 284 -9.67 -1.77 9.86
N ALA A 285 -9.41 -0.74 9.06
CA ALA A 285 -8.30 -0.71 8.12
C ALA A 285 -6.93 -0.57 8.81
N GLY A 286 -5.87 -1.04 8.13
CA GLY A 286 -4.50 -1.09 8.62
C GLY A 286 -3.91 -2.48 8.48
N GLU A 287 -2.67 -2.65 8.95
CA GLU A 287 -2.08 -3.99 9.00
C GLU A 287 -2.71 -4.83 10.12
N ASN A 288 -3.15 -4.18 11.20
CA ASN A 288 -3.84 -4.83 12.31
C ASN A 288 -5.36 -4.55 12.25
N PRO A 289 -6.21 -5.57 12.03
CA PRO A 289 -7.66 -5.37 11.91
C PRO A 289 -8.33 -4.95 13.22
N TRP A 290 -7.66 -5.06 14.38
CA TRP A 290 -8.27 -4.75 15.68
C TRP A 290 -8.06 -3.31 16.15
N VAL A 291 -7.22 -2.52 15.46
CA VAL A 291 -6.88 -1.13 15.84
C VAL A 291 -6.37 -1.07 17.29
N VAL A 292 -5.09 -1.43 17.48
CA VAL A 292 -4.50 -1.59 18.82
C VAL A 292 -3.81 -0.31 19.29
N HIS A 293 -4.06 0.07 20.54
CA HIS A 293 -3.25 1.06 21.26
C HIS A 293 -2.36 0.34 22.30
N PRO A 294 -1.03 0.59 22.35
CA PRO A 294 -0.09 -0.11 23.23
C PRO A 294 -0.39 -0.03 24.73
N ASP A 295 -1.09 1.00 25.19
CA ASP A 295 -1.47 1.17 26.61
C ASP A 295 -2.91 0.73 26.93
N SER A 296 -3.47 -0.18 26.13
CA SER A 296 -4.87 -0.63 26.30
C SER A 296 -4.96 -2.14 26.55
N ALA A 297 -6.15 -2.62 26.92
CA ALA A 297 -6.43 -4.05 27.04
C ALA A 297 -6.24 -4.83 25.72
N LEU A 298 -6.10 -4.15 24.57
CA LEU A 298 -5.77 -4.76 23.29
C LEU A 298 -4.26 -5.01 23.12
N ALA A 299 -3.41 -4.32 23.89
CA ALA A 299 -1.96 -4.36 23.72
C ALA A 299 -1.35 -5.73 23.99
N SER A 300 -1.94 -6.49 24.93
CA SER A 300 -1.54 -7.88 25.21
C SER A 300 -1.72 -8.80 24.00
N TRP A 301 -2.41 -8.34 22.97
CA TRP A 301 -2.66 -9.06 21.73
C TRP A 301 -2.04 -8.41 20.49
N GLY A 302 -1.29 -7.32 20.65
CA GLY A 302 -0.60 -6.64 19.54
C GLY A 302 0.32 -7.56 18.74
N HIS A 303 0.94 -8.55 19.38
CA HIS A 303 1.83 -9.53 18.73
C HIS A 303 1.11 -10.54 17.81
N ARG A 304 -0.23 -10.61 17.81
CA ARG A 304 -1.01 -11.54 16.96
C ARG A 304 -1.30 -10.93 15.58
N MET A 305 -0.26 -10.41 14.94
CA MET A 305 -0.33 -9.76 13.63
C MET A 305 -0.53 -10.76 12.50
N PRO A 306 -1.14 -10.34 11.38
CA PRO A 306 -1.10 -11.14 10.16
C PRO A 306 0.32 -11.22 9.63
N ASN A 307 0.65 -12.29 8.90
CA ASN A 307 1.94 -12.41 8.23
C ASN A 307 2.07 -11.50 6.99
N ASP A 308 1.01 -10.83 6.57
CA ASP A 308 0.97 -9.90 5.44
C ASP A 308 -0.16 -8.89 5.67
N TRP A 309 -0.27 -7.87 4.81
CA TRP A 309 -1.40 -6.94 4.83
C TRP A 309 -2.73 -7.69 4.78
N TYR A 310 -3.56 -7.52 5.80
CA TYR A 310 -4.72 -8.39 5.95
C TYR A 310 -5.81 -8.08 4.90
N GLN A 311 -6.49 -9.13 4.47
CA GLN A 311 -7.55 -9.09 3.45
C GLN A 311 -8.90 -9.39 4.10
N PRO A 312 -9.79 -8.40 4.24
CA PRO A 312 -11.11 -8.60 4.85
C PRO A 312 -12.02 -9.44 3.95
N LEU A 313 -12.66 -10.46 4.51
CA LEU A 313 -13.79 -11.15 3.87
C LEU A 313 -15.08 -10.40 4.22
N VAL A 314 -15.31 -9.29 3.54
CA VAL A 314 -16.46 -8.39 3.75
C VAL A 314 -17.20 -8.13 2.45
N HIS A 315 -18.33 -7.42 2.48
CA HIS A 315 -19.05 -7.14 1.23
C HIS A 315 -18.16 -6.40 0.19
N PRO A 316 -18.12 -6.82 -1.10
CA PRO A 316 -17.22 -6.24 -2.10
C PRO A 316 -17.44 -4.75 -2.41
N ALA A 317 -18.56 -4.16 -1.98
CA ALA A 317 -18.80 -2.70 -2.14
C ALA A 317 -18.13 -1.86 -1.04
N TRP A 318 -17.52 -2.50 -0.05
CA TRP A 318 -16.83 -1.80 1.04
C TRP A 318 -15.35 -1.61 0.69
N PRO A 319 -14.66 -0.65 1.34
CA PRO A 319 -13.20 -0.54 1.24
C PRO A 319 -12.53 -1.88 1.60
N GLN A 320 -11.60 -2.34 0.78
CA GLN A 320 -10.91 -3.64 0.96
C GLN A 320 -9.57 -3.47 1.69
N ASN A 321 -9.53 -2.64 2.73
CA ASN A 321 -8.31 -2.32 3.49
C ASN A 321 -7.16 -1.78 2.60
N PRO A 322 -7.26 -0.56 2.04
CA PRO A 322 -6.20 0.00 1.22
C PRO A 322 -4.95 0.28 2.08
N GLY A 323 -3.76 -0.09 1.61
CA GLY A 323 -2.49 0.17 2.30
C GLY A 323 -1.39 -0.84 1.94
N PRO A 324 -0.24 -0.81 2.65
CA PRO A 324 0.11 0.13 3.71
C PRO A 324 0.28 1.58 3.21
N SER A 325 0.20 2.56 4.11
CA SER A 325 0.62 3.93 3.83
C SER A 325 2.09 4.12 4.14
N MET A 326 2.81 4.77 3.22
CA MET A 326 4.19 5.23 3.41
C MET A 326 4.23 6.74 3.70
N LEU A 327 3.07 7.38 3.93
CA LEU A 327 2.96 8.82 4.06
C LEU A 327 3.90 9.37 5.14
N LEU A 328 3.92 8.69 6.28
CA LEU A 328 4.68 9.13 7.43
C LEU A 328 6.20 9.02 7.26
N GLU A 329 6.68 8.25 6.28
CA GLU A 329 8.11 8.17 5.96
C GLU A 329 8.59 9.43 5.23
N THR A 330 7.66 10.23 4.70
CA THR A 330 7.93 11.51 4.03
C THR A 330 7.71 12.73 4.92
N VAL A 331 7.30 12.50 6.17
CA VAL A 331 7.10 13.54 7.16
C VAL A 331 8.31 13.51 8.06
N ASP A 332 9.03 14.63 8.14
CA ASP A 332 10.18 14.76 9.04
C ASP A 332 9.75 14.34 10.46
N SER A 333 10.35 13.26 10.96
CA SER A 333 10.20 12.90 12.35
C SER A 333 10.91 13.97 13.19
N ASP A 334 10.41 14.18 14.41
CA ASP A 334 11.11 15.00 15.39
C ASP A 334 12.57 14.51 15.48
N PRO A 335 13.58 15.40 15.62
CA PRO A 335 14.92 14.99 16.00
C PRO A 335 14.93 13.90 17.07
N ASP A 336 14.00 13.94 18.02
CA ASP A 336 13.92 12.98 19.13
C ASP A 336 13.32 11.60 18.75
N GLY A 337 13.13 11.33 17.45
CA GLY A 337 12.55 10.09 16.94
C GLY A 337 11.09 9.87 17.34
N ASN A 338 10.43 10.86 17.96
CA ASN A 338 9.08 10.74 18.49
C ASN A 338 8.03 10.92 17.38
N GLY A 339 7.43 9.83 16.91
CA GLY A 339 6.36 9.86 15.91
C GLY A 339 5.48 8.62 15.93
N CYS A 340 4.40 8.64 15.13
CA CYS A 340 3.44 7.53 15.10
C CYS A 340 4.08 6.18 14.70
N LEU A 341 5.17 6.20 13.91
CA LEU A 341 5.85 4.99 13.43
C LEU A 341 6.54 4.18 14.54
N ASN A 342 6.82 4.78 15.70
CA ASN A 342 7.38 4.06 16.86
C ASN A 342 6.45 2.96 17.37
N CYS A 343 5.14 3.18 17.25
CA CYS A 343 4.12 2.19 17.63
C CYS A 343 3.50 1.51 16.41
N HIS A 344 3.36 2.25 15.30
CA HIS A 344 2.67 1.78 14.10
C HIS A 344 3.65 1.28 13.04
N SER A 345 4.38 0.23 13.40
CA SER A 345 5.27 -0.53 12.51
C SER A 345 4.73 -1.93 12.26
N SER A 346 5.26 -2.59 11.23
CA SER A 346 4.92 -3.99 10.94
C SER A 346 5.31 -4.89 12.11
N GLY A 347 4.48 -5.89 12.40
CA GLY A 347 4.71 -6.84 13.50
C GLY A 347 4.38 -6.34 14.92
N PHE A 348 4.14 -5.05 15.15
CA PHE A 348 3.75 -4.51 16.45
C PHE A 348 2.28 -4.03 16.51
N ALA A 349 1.98 -2.73 16.46
CA ALA A 349 0.59 -2.25 16.35
C ALA A 349 0.07 -2.26 14.90
N GLY A 350 0.95 -2.49 13.94
CA GLY A 350 0.66 -2.50 12.51
C GLY A 350 0.79 -1.14 11.85
N ARG A 351 1.19 -1.16 10.57
CA ARG A 351 1.26 0.03 9.71
C ARG A 351 -0.13 0.60 9.43
N PHE A 352 -0.17 1.92 9.20
CA PHE A 352 -1.39 2.64 8.83
C PHE A 352 -1.91 2.22 7.45
N PRO A 353 -3.24 2.20 7.25
CA PRO A 353 -3.80 2.08 5.92
C PRO A 353 -3.53 3.34 5.10
N ARG A 354 -3.68 3.23 3.78
CA ARG A 354 -3.69 4.39 2.89
C ARG A 354 -4.98 5.17 3.11
N VAL A 355 -4.92 6.11 4.05
CA VAL A 355 -6.05 6.97 4.43
C VAL A 355 -6.46 7.90 3.29
N SER A 356 -7.77 8.04 3.14
CA SER A 356 -8.44 8.93 2.18
C SER A 356 -9.92 9.04 2.54
N THR A 357 -10.68 9.81 1.76
CA THR A 357 -12.14 9.87 1.91
C THR A 357 -12.87 8.54 1.64
N GLU A 358 -12.22 7.51 1.07
CA GLU A 358 -12.75 6.15 1.00
C GLU A 358 -12.82 5.47 2.37
N LEU A 359 -11.93 5.85 3.29
CA LEU A 359 -11.88 5.33 4.66
C LEU A 359 -12.44 6.34 5.68
N SER A 360 -13.67 6.81 5.42
CA SER A 360 -14.30 7.85 6.23
C SER A 360 -14.46 7.47 7.71
N GLY A 361 -14.74 6.22 8.03
CA GLY A 361 -14.89 5.69 9.38
C GLY A 361 -13.55 5.64 10.10
N TYR A 362 -12.50 5.14 9.44
CA TYR A 362 -11.13 5.18 9.94
C TYR A 362 -10.73 6.62 10.25
N CYS A 363 -10.87 7.51 9.26
CA CYS A 363 -10.43 8.89 9.36
C CYS A 363 -11.19 9.67 10.44
N ASN A 364 -12.51 9.58 10.47
CA ASN A 364 -13.34 10.42 11.34
C ASN A 364 -13.46 9.89 12.77
N SER A 365 -13.37 8.57 12.95
CA SER A 365 -13.59 7.94 14.25
C SER A 365 -12.30 7.40 14.83
N VAL A 366 -11.59 6.55 14.08
CA VAL A 366 -10.42 5.83 14.60
C VAL A 366 -9.21 6.75 14.71
N LEU A 367 -8.74 7.28 13.58
CA LEU A 367 -7.55 8.11 13.51
C LEU A 367 -7.71 9.37 14.36
N ARG A 368 -8.78 10.15 14.12
CA ARG A 368 -9.03 11.38 14.87
C ARG A 368 -9.31 11.15 16.36
N GLY A 369 -9.99 10.06 16.71
CA GLY A 369 -10.18 9.68 18.10
C GLY A 369 -8.83 9.39 18.77
N ALA A 370 -8.04 8.50 18.18
CA ALA A 370 -6.74 8.10 18.72
C ALA A 370 -5.75 9.28 18.77
N SER A 371 -5.59 10.02 17.67
CA SER A 371 -4.62 11.12 17.57
C SER A 371 -4.92 12.24 18.58
N ARG A 372 -6.20 12.45 18.94
CA ARG A 372 -6.62 13.54 19.84
C ARG A 372 -6.73 13.10 21.29
N GLU A 373 -7.06 11.84 21.56
CA GLU A 373 -7.34 11.36 22.92
C GLU A 373 -6.21 10.57 23.56
N THR A 374 -5.37 9.87 22.77
CA THR A 374 -4.43 8.88 23.32
C THR A 374 -2.97 9.19 23.02
N MET A 375 -2.68 9.97 21.99
CA MET A 375 -1.34 10.54 21.79
C MET A 375 -1.13 11.69 22.78
N PRO A 376 0.13 12.10 23.11
CA PRO A 376 0.40 13.31 23.88
C PRO A 376 -0.44 14.46 23.31
N SER A 377 -1.53 14.79 24.01
CA SER A 377 -2.69 15.33 23.29
C SER A 377 -2.39 16.73 22.78
N ALA A 378 -2.96 17.12 21.64
CA ALA A 378 -3.07 18.53 21.27
C ALA A 378 -3.80 19.38 22.34
N ALA A 379 -4.46 18.72 23.32
CA ALA A 379 -5.07 19.32 24.49
C ALA A 379 -4.12 19.47 25.69
N ASP A 380 -2.87 18.96 25.63
CA ASP A 380 -1.86 19.28 26.62
C ASP A 380 -1.48 20.76 26.43
N PRO A 381 -1.75 21.64 27.42
CA PRO A 381 -1.39 23.05 27.33
C PRO A 381 0.12 23.27 27.14
N ALA A 382 0.97 22.30 27.48
CA ALA A 382 2.41 22.33 27.22
C ALA A 382 2.77 22.18 25.73
N LEU A 383 1.86 21.65 24.90
CA LEU A 383 2.04 21.45 23.45
C LEU A 383 1.30 22.50 22.60
N ASN A 384 0.75 23.53 23.24
CA ASN A 384 -0.09 24.56 22.63
C ASN A 384 0.52 25.96 22.79
N PRO A 385 1.73 26.14 22.25
CA PRO A 385 1.97 27.03 21.09
C PRO A 385 2.50 26.23 19.88
N PRO A 386 2.80 26.85 18.71
CA PRO A 386 3.44 26.14 17.60
C PRO A 386 4.75 25.59 18.15
N ALA A 387 4.82 24.28 18.30
CA ALA A 387 5.95 23.67 18.97
C ALA A 387 7.18 23.92 18.08
N ASP A 388 8.21 24.54 18.64
CA ASP A 388 9.45 24.75 17.91
C ASP A 388 10.06 23.37 17.57
N PRO A 389 10.83 23.22 16.48
CA PRO A 389 11.59 22.00 16.23
C PRO A 389 12.44 21.64 17.46
N GLY A 390 12.04 20.62 18.22
CA GLY A 390 12.64 20.22 19.50
C GLY A 390 11.71 20.21 20.72
N ASP A 391 10.44 20.60 20.56
CA ASP A 391 9.44 20.39 21.62
C ASP A 391 8.95 18.92 21.63
N PRO A 392 8.87 18.25 22.80
CA PRO A 392 8.42 16.87 22.90
C PRO A 392 7.06 16.67 22.22
N GLY A 393 6.96 15.72 21.29
CA GLY A 393 5.70 15.43 20.60
C GLY A 393 5.47 16.20 19.29
N HIS A 394 6.43 17.02 18.85
CA HIS A 394 6.38 17.69 17.56
C HIS A 394 6.17 16.69 16.40
N GLY A 395 6.92 15.58 16.37
CA GLY A 395 6.82 14.57 15.32
C GLY A 395 5.49 13.81 15.33
N TYR A 396 4.95 13.47 16.51
CA TYR A 396 3.58 12.93 16.62
C TYR A 396 2.54 13.87 16.01
N ARG A 397 2.66 15.18 16.27
CA ARG A 397 1.75 16.17 15.71
C ARG A 397 1.89 16.26 14.18
N LEU A 398 3.12 16.34 13.65
CA LEU A 398 3.33 16.39 12.21
C LEU A 398 2.78 15.13 11.51
N HIS A 399 3.02 13.95 12.09
CA HIS A 399 2.48 12.70 11.56
C HIS A 399 0.94 12.69 11.60
N ALA A 400 0.34 13.11 12.71
CA ALA A 400 -1.12 13.20 12.85
C ALA A 400 -1.72 14.21 11.86
N GLU A 401 -1.11 15.39 11.70
CA GLU A 401 -1.53 16.40 10.74
C GLU A 401 -1.43 15.91 9.29
N ALA A 402 -0.35 15.18 8.95
CA ALA A 402 -0.20 14.57 7.63
C ALA A 402 -1.28 13.52 7.36
N LEU A 403 -1.55 12.62 8.31
CA LEU A 403 -2.61 11.62 8.18
C LEU A 403 -4.00 12.28 8.12
N GLU A 404 -4.27 13.29 8.94
CA GLU A 404 -5.55 14.03 8.91
C GLU A 404 -5.72 14.80 7.58
N ALA A 405 -4.65 15.35 7.01
CA ALA A 405 -4.69 15.97 5.69
C ALA A 405 -4.96 14.94 4.59
N ALA A 406 -4.33 13.76 4.66
CA ALA A 406 -4.58 12.68 3.73
C ALA A 406 -5.99 12.09 3.83
N CYS A 407 -6.58 12.09 5.02
CA CYS A 407 -7.99 11.73 5.22
C CYS A 407 -8.99 12.63 4.47
N GLU A 408 -8.62 13.88 4.20
CA GLU A 408 -9.45 14.82 3.42
C GLU A 408 -9.17 14.71 1.91
N ALA A 409 -8.13 13.99 1.50
CA ALA A 409 -7.84 13.74 0.10
C ALA A 409 -8.80 12.67 -0.46
N PRO A 410 -9.22 12.79 -1.73
CA PRO A 410 -9.85 11.67 -2.41
C PRO A 410 -8.90 10.46 -2.44
N PRO A 411 -9.42 9.25 -2.68
CA PRO A 411 -8.58 8.08 -2.88
C PRO A 411 -7.54 8.36 -3.96
N SER A 412 -6.40 7.65 -3.94
CA SER A 412 -5.44 7.68 -5.04
C SER A 412 -6.07 7.03 -6.28
N ASP A 413 -6.94 7.77 -6.96
CA ASP A 413 -7.70 7.36 -8.14
C ASP A 413 -7.09 7.92 -9.42
N GLY A 414 -5.79 8.23 -9.37
CA GLY A 414 -5.01 8.73 -10.48
C GLY A 414 -5.32 7.98 -11.77
N VAL A 415 -5.24 8.72 -12.86
CA VAL A 415 -5.79 8.30 -14.14
C VAL A 415 -4.67 7.83 -15.04
N LEU A 416 -4.90 6.74 -15.76
CA LEU A 416 -3.97 6.30 -16.79
C LEU A 416 -4.10 7.22 -18.00
N VAL A 417 -3.00 7.84 -18.39
CA VAL A 417 -2.88 8.69 -19.58
C VAL A 417 -1.84 8.11 -20.53
N PRO A 418 -1.85 8.48 -21.82
CA PRO A 418 -0.76 8.10 -22.71
C PRO A 418 0.60 8.53 -22.13
N GLY A 419 1.55 7.60 -22.15
CA GLY A 419 2.95 7.87 -21.83
C GLY A 419 3.67 8.52 -23.02
N GLY A 420 4.96 8.22 -23.17
CA GLY A 420 5.77 8.74 -24.29
C GLY A 420 6.28 10.17 -24.08
N MET A 421 6.40 10.60 -22.82
CA MET A 421 7.24 11.74 -22.47
C MET A 421 8.69 11.38 -22.73
N ASP A 422 9.46 12.32 -23.28
CA ASP A 422 10.89 12.12 -23.53
C ASP A 422 11.63 12.08 -22.17
N ASP A 423 12.49 11.08 -21.98
CA ASP A 423 13.39 11.03 -20.83
C ASP A 423 14.44 12.16 -20.96
N ASP A 424 14.62 12.95 -19.91
CA ASP A 424 15.63 14.00 -19.79
C ASP A 424 16.87 13.40 -19.13
N PRO A 425 17.94 13.08 -19.91
CA PRO A 425 19.16 12.50 -19.37
C PRO A 425 19.97 13.50 -18.53
N GLY A 426 19.47 14.71 -18.28
CA GLY A 426 20.03 15.66 -17.33
C GLY A 426 19.37 15.65 -15.96
N VAL A 427 18.27 14.90 -15.78
CA VAL A 427 17.53 14.80 -14.52
C VAL A 427 17.84 13.46 -13.86
N LEU A 428 18.36 13.52 -12.63
CA LEU A 428 18.53 12.37 -11.75
C LEU A 428 18.17 12.82 -10.35
N SER A 429 17.21 12.15 -9.73
CA SER A 429 16.82 12.43 -8.35
C SER A 429 17.99 12.18 -7.41
N ARG A 430 18.12 13.03 -6.41
CA ARG A 430 19.00 12.72 -5.27
C ARG A 430 18.48 11.47 -4.54
N PRO A 431 19.35 10.65 -3.97
CA PRO A 431 18.92 9.59 -3.07
C PRO A 431 18.41 10.20 -1.75
N ILE A 432 17.82 9.36 -0.90
CA ILE A 432 17.31 9.72 0.43
C ILE A 432 18.15 8.98 1.46
N VAL A 433 18.82 9.70 2.36
CA VAL A 433 19.48 9.12 3.53
C VAL A 433 18.41 8.96 4.62
N VAL A 434 18.22 7.74 5.12
CA VAL A 434 17.19 7.47 6.12
C VAL A 434 17.73 7.77 7.52
N GLY A 435 17.12 8.75 8.19
CA GLY A 435 17.42 9.12 9.58
C GLY A 435 16.47 8.46 10.61
N PRO A 436 16.72 8.64 11.91
CA PRO A 436 17.84 9.36 12.50
C PRO A 436 19.18 8.60 12.35
N LEU A 437 20.29 9.35 12.32
CA LEU A 437 21.64 8.79 12.33
C LEU A 437 22.30 9.00 13.69
N TYR A 438 22.91 7.95 14.24
CA TYR A 438 23.56 7.99 15.56
C TYR A 438 25.07 7.96 15.51
N ALA A 439 25.69 8.59 16.50
CA ALA A 439 27.11 8.45 16.74
C ALA A 439 27.49 6.96 16.89
N CYS A 440 28.70 6.63 16.45
CA CYS A 440 29.26 5.28 16.39
C CYS A 440 28.61 4.32 15.40
N ALA A 441 27.55 4.71 14.67
CA ALA A 441 27.04 3.92 13.56
C ALA A 441 28.13 3.74 12.49
N GLN A 442 28.10 2.57 11.83
CA GLN A 442 29.06 2.17 10.79
C GLN A 442 28.37 1.79 9.48
N ALA A 443 27.07 1.95 9.41
CA ALA A 443 26.27 1.77 8.22
C ALA A 443 25.10 2.74 8.28
N ILE A 444 24.62 3.15 7.11
CA ILE A 444 23.41 3.95 6.94
C ILE A 444 22.52 3.28 5.91
N GLU A 445 21.22 3.58 5.95
CA GLU A 445 20.29 3.20 4.91
C GLU A 445 20.10 4.33 3.90
N VAL A 446 20.10 3.97 2.62
CA VAL A 446 19.87 4.88 1.49
C VAL A 446 18.76 4.31 0.61
N ARG A 447 17.80 5.17 0.23
CA ARG A 447 16.62 4.81 -0.59
C ARG A 447 16.51 5.72 -1.81
N GLY A 448 15.68 5.32 -2.78
CA GLY A 448 15.32 6.17 -3.92
C GLY A 448 16.36 6.23 -5.05
N ALA A 449 17.54 5.62 -4.84
CA ALA A 449 18.57 5.54 -5.86
C ALA A 449 18.14 4.59 -7.00
N VAL A 450 18.55 4.88 -8.24
CA VAL A 450 18.32 4.01 -9.40
C VAL A 450 19.07 2.70 -9.20
N LEU A 451 18.47 1.57 -9.59
CA LEU A 451 19.13 0.27 -9.53
C LEU A 451 20.47 0.31 -10.30
N ASN A 452 21.50 -0.31 -9.72
CA ASN A 452 22.89 -0.32 -10.19
C ASN A 452 23.63 1.02 -10.17
N ALA A 453 23.01 2.11 -9.70
CA ALA A 453 23.72 3.38 -9.51
C ALA A 453 24.81 3.25 -8.44
N GLU A 454 25.90 4.00 -8.61
CA GLU A 454 26.92 4.16 -7.57
C GLU A 454 26.43 5.20 -6.55
N ILE A 455 26.09 4.75 -5.34
CA ILE A 455 25.77 5.61 -4.21
C ILE A 455 27.08 6.13 -3.62
N ARG A 456 27.19 7.44 -3.48
CA ARG A 456 28.33 8.16 -2.91
C ARG A 456 27.89 8.87 -1.64
N VAL A 457 28.52 8.52 -0.52
CA VAL A 457 28.18 9.10 0.78
C VAL A 457 29.26 10.09 1.21
N TYR A 458 28.81 11.29 1.57
CA TYR A 458 29.63 12.38 2.04
C TYR A 458 29.41 12.58 3.54
N ILE A 459 30.50 12.70 4.30
CA ILE A 459 30.48 13.05 5.71
C ILE A 459 31.24 14.37 5.87
N ASP A 460 30.58 15.39 6.40
CA ASP A 460 31.10 16.76 6.51
C ASP A 460 31.61 17.32 5.16
N GLY A 461 30.95 16.92 4.07
CA GLY A 461 31.28 17.30 2.69
C GLY A 461 32.45 16.52 2.05
N VAL A 462 32.98 15.49 2.73
CA VAL A 462 34.05 14.63 2.21
C VAL A 462 33.46 13.30 1.76
N LEU A 463 33.79 12.83 0.55
CA LEU A 463 33.39 11.51 0.06
C LEU A 463 34.09 10.42 0.87
N GLU A 464 33.35 9.68 1.70
CA GLU A 464 33.88 8.70 2.65
C GLU A 464 33.47 7.25 2.32
N ALA A 465 32.35 7.05 1.61
CA ALA A 465 31.92 5.72 1.19
C ALA A 465 31.31 5.72 -0.20
N VAL A 466 31.42 4.56 -0.85
CA VAL A 466 30.84 4.26 -2.17
C VAL A 466 30.25 2.85 -2.13
N ALA A 467 29.02 2.71 -2.58
CA ALA A 467 28.33 1.42 -2.70
C ALA A 467 27.58 1.35 -4.03
N GLN A 468 27.33 0.14 -4.53
CA GLN A 468 26.44 -0.06 -5.66
C GLN A 468 25.03 -0.29 -5.11
N ASN A 469 24.04 0.41 -5.65
CA ASN A 469 22.65 0.18 -5.29
C ASN A 469 22.13 -1.12 -5.92
N LEU A 470 21.81 -2.11 -5.09
CA LEU A 470 21.26 -3.40 -5.52
C LEU A 470 19.81 -3.57 -5.07
N ASN A 471 19.33 -2.70 -4.17
CA ASN A 471 17.95 -2.66 -3.69
C ASN A 471 17.47 -1.20 -3.53
N PRO A 472 16.78 -0.63 -4.54
CA PRO A 472 16.29 0.75 -4.51
C PRO A 472 15.39 1.10 -3.33
N ASP A 473 14.70 0.11 -2.77
CA ASP A 473 13.80 0.29 -1.63
C ASP A 473 14.55 0.44 -0.30
N SER A 474 15.77 -0.09 -0.19
CA SER A 474 16.58 -0.05 1.04
C SER A 474 17.98 -0.62 0.78
N GLU A 475 18.96 0.26 0.55
CA GLU A 475 20.38 -0.12 0.39
C GLU A 475 21.17 0.23 1.64
N ILE A 476 21.92 -0.73 2.17
CA ILE A 476 22.74 -0.53 3.37
C ILE A 476 24.18 -0.19 2.96
N VAL A 477 24.58 1.06 3.19
CA VAL A 477 25.90 1.57 2.84
C VAL A 477 26.79 1.58 4.07
N GLY A 478 27.88 0.80 4.03
CA GLY A 478 28.91 0.84 5.08
C GLY A 478 29.67 2.17 5.06
N VAL A 479 29.78 2.82 6.22
CA VAL A 479 30.46 4.11 6.41
C VAL A 479 31.51 4.03 7.51
N PRO A 480 32.50 4.95 7.55
CA PRO A 480 33.32 5.13 8.74
C PRO A 480 32.46 5.39 9.98
N VAL A 481 33.02 5.10 11.16
CA VAL A 481 32.36 5.33 12.45
C VAL A 481 31.93 6.80 12.55
N LEU A 482 30.62 7.03 12.61
CA LEU A 482 30.05 8.38 12.69
C LEU A 482 30.29 9.01 14.07
N SER A 483 30.36 10.34 14.12
CA SER A 483 30.48 11.14 15.34
C SER A 483 29.33 12.13 15.44
N ALA A 484 28.84 12.39 16.66
CA ALA A 484 27.79 13.37 16.88
C ALA A 484 28.18 14.76 16.32
N GLY A 485 27.23 15.41 15.65
CA GLY A 485 27.39 16.69 14.97
C GLY A 485 27.90 16.61 13.53
N GLN A 486 28.30 15.43 13.04
CA GLN A 486 28.63 15.26 11.63
C GLN A 486 27.40 15.38 10.75
N VAL A 487 27.59 15.86 9.53
CA VAL A 487 26.52 15.94 8.53
C VAL A 487 26.76 14.89 7.46
N VAL A 488 25.76 14.05 7.22
CA VAL A 488 25.77 12.99 6.22
C VAL A 488 24.85 13.40 5.06
N GLU A 489 25.36 13.26 3.85
CA GLU A 489 24.65 13.46 2.60
C GLU A 489 24.98 12.29 1.66
N ALA A 490 24.09 11.98 0.71
CA ALA A 490 24.37 11.01 -0.34
C ALA A 490 24.06 11.57 -1.73
N SER A 491 24.85 11.24 -2.73
CA SER A 491 24.49 11.38 -4.15
C SER A 491 24.47 10.00 -4.80
N GLN A 492 23.87 9.92 -5.97
CA GLN A 492 24.00 8.76 -6.86
C GLN A 492 24.62 9.16 -8.20
N PHE A 493 25.39 8.24 -8.76
CA PHE A 493 26.05 8.38 -10.06
C PHE A 493 25.72 7.20 -10.97
N ILE A 494 25.14 7.48 -12.13
CA ILE A 494 24.81 6.48 -13.16
C ILE A 494 24.97 7.08 -14.56
N ASP A 495 25.49 6.31 -15.51
CA ASP A 495 25.68 6.72 -16.91
C ASP A 495 26.40 8.07 -17.13
N GLY A 496 27.32 8.42 -16.23
CA GLY A 496 28.07 9.67 -16.31
C GLY A 496 27.35 10.89 -15.72
N LEU A 497 26.13 10.73 -15.23
CA LEU A 497 25.34 11.74 -14.54
C LEU A 497 25.43 11.56 -13.03
N GLU A 498 25.70 12.65 -12.32
CA GLU A 498 25.64 12.72 -10.86
C GLU A 498 24.43 13.54 -10.45
N SER A 499 23.64 13.02 -9.52
CA SER A 499 22.52 13.73 -8.92
C SER A 499 22.99 14.83 -7.96
N ALA A 500 22.06 15.69 -7.54
CA ALA A 500 22.29 16.53 -6.36
C ALA A 500 22.49 15.64 -5.11
N THR A 501 23.09 16.20 -4.06
CA THR A 501 23.11 15.52 -2.76
C THR A 501 21.71 15.46 -2.15
N SER A 502 21.47 14.44 -1.33
CA SER A 502 20.30 14.27 -0.47
C SER A 502 20.10 15.48 0.44
N GLU A 503 18.96 15.53 1.13
CA GLU A 503 18.88 16.38 2.32
C GLU A 503 19.92 15.95 3.36
N LYS A 504 20.28 16.91 4.22
CA LYS A 504 21.36 16.77 5.21
C LYS A 504 20.87 16.06 6.46
N GLU A 505 21.44 14.91 6.76
CA GLU A 505 21.18 14.20 8.01
C GLU A 505 22.28 14.48 9.03
N THR A 506 21.91 15.06 10.17
CA THR A 506 22.88 15.36 11.24
C THR A 506 22.96 14.21 12.22
N VAL A 507 24.16 13.66 12.37
CA VAL A 507 24.44 12.59 13.35
C VAL A 507 24.22 13.12 14.76
N ARG A 508 23.40 12.45 15.56
CA ARG A 508 23.13 12.83 16.96
C ARG A 508 23.66 11.79 17.95
N ASP A 509 23.70 12.18 19.22
CA ASP A 509 24.00 11.25 20.31
C ASP A 509 22.76 10.43 20.62
N HIS A 510 22.88 9.09 20.61
CA HIS A 510 21.74 8.19 20.85
C HIS A 510 21.19 8.33 22.27
N ALA A 511 22.00 8.81 23.22
CA ALA A 511 21.56 9.03 24.60
C ALA A 511 20.51 10.16 24.74
N LEU A 512 20.31 10.96 23.70
CA LEU A 512 19.21 11.95 23.68
C LEU A 512 17.86 11.26 23.47
N ASP A 513 17.81 10.22 22.63
CA ASP A 513 16.57 9.49 22.31
C ASP A 513 16.33 8.32 23.26
N TYR A 514 17.41 7.78 23.81
CA TYR A 514 17.40 6.67 24.74
C TYR A 514 18.10 7.06 26.06
N PRO A 515 17.60 8.07 26.81
CA PRO A 515 18.25 8.55 28.03
C PRO A 515 18.31 7.51 29.14
N ASP A 516 17.41 6.52 29.11
CA ASP A 516 17.37 5.38 30.04
C ASP A 516 18.17 4.16 29.53
N GLY A 517 18.90 4.32 28.42
CA GLY A 517 19.65 3.26 27.74
C GLY A 517 18.87 2.64 26.57
N LEU A 518 19.59 1.91 25.71
CA LEU A 518 19.02 1.27 24.53
C LEU A 518 17.91 0.27 24.89
N PRO A 519 16.78 0.25 24.16
CA PRO A 519 15.75 -0.77 24.34
C PRO A 519 16.28 -2.15 23.96
N ALA A 520 15.72 -3.21 24.54
CA ALA A 520 15.98 -4.57 24.06
C ALA A 520 15.52 -4.68 22.60
N PRO A 521 16.33 -5.27 21.69
CA PRO A 521 15.88 -5.51 20.32
C PRO A 521 14.81 -6.61 20.32
N ILE A 522 14.06 -6.71 19.22
CA ILE A 522 12.97 -7.68 19.08
C ILE A 522 13.29 -8.61 17.92
N ILE A 523 13.26 -9.92 18.12
CA ILE A 523 13.30 -10.88 17.01
C ILE A 523 11.93 -10.85 16.32
N ASP A 524 11.91 -10.41 15.06
CA ASP A 524 10.68 -10.20 14.30
C ASP A 524 10.86 -10.68 12.86
N PRO A 525 10.11 -11.70 12.39
CA PRO A 525 9.05 -12.40 13.12
C PRO A 525 9.59 -13.32 14.23
N GLN A 526 8.80 -13.50 15.29
CA GLN A 526 9.12 -14.41 16.40
C GLN A 526 9.14 -15.89 15.97
N LEU A 527 8.42 -16.24 14.90
CA LEU A 527 8.39 -17.61 14.38
C LEU A 527 9.71 -17.95 13.68
N ILE A 528 10.50 -18.82 14.30
CA ILE A 528 11.74 -19.40 13.75
C ILE A 528 11.53 -20.89 13.50
N HIS A 529 11.86 -21.38 12.31
CA HIS A 529 11.78 -22.82 12.00
C HIS A 529 13.13 -23.52 12.13
N GLU A 530 13.10 -24.80 12.52
CA GLU A 530 14.23 -25.71 12.38
C GLU A 530 14.71 -25.75 10.93
N CYS A 531 16.00 -26.02 10.77
CA CYS A 531 16.73 -25.93 9.51
C CYS A 531 16.77 -24.55 8.83
N GLY A 532 16.18 -23.52 9.43
CA GLY A 532 16.31 -22.14 9.00
C GLY A 532 17.76 -21.65 9.02
N ARG A 533 18.01 -20.54 8.31
CA ARG A 533 19.36 -19.97 8.14
C ARG A 533 19.47 -18.51 8.57
N VAL A 534 18.36 -17.83 8.76
CA VAL A 534 18.35 -16.41 9.08
C VAL A 534 17.17 -16.10 9.99
N ILE A 535 17.38 -15.17 10.91
CA ILE A 535 16.34 -14.50 11.68
C ILE A 535 16.35 -13.03 11.30
N ALA A 536 15.28 -12.29 11.57
CA ALA A 536 15.30 -10.84 11.47
C ALA A 536 15.12 -10.23 12.85
N VAL A 537 15.74 -9.08 13.05
CA VAL A 537 15.77 -8.38 14.33
C VAL A 537 15.40 -6.94 14.07
N ARG A 538 14.44 -6.41 14.84
CA ARG A 538 14.19 -4.98 14.99
C ARG A 538 15.09 -4.40 16.05
N HIS A 539 15.70 -3.27 15.75
CA HIS A 539 16.70 -2.63 16.59
C HIS A 539 16.76 -1.13 16.29
N VAL A 540 17.56 -0.39 17.06
CA VAL A 540 17.85 1.01 16.79
C VAL A 540 18.66 1.11 15.48
N THR A 541 18.26 2.02 14.59
CA THR A 541 18.96 2.30 13.32
C THR A 541 20.45 2.58 13.57
N GLY A 542 21.35 2.03 12.74
CA GLY A 542 22.79 2.26 12.89
C GLY A 542 23.48 1.43 13.99
N ALA A 543 22.72 0.67 14.80
CA ALA A 543 23.28 -0.12 15.88
C ALA A 543 24.13 -1.31 15.41
N GLN A 544 25.01 -1.78 16.28
CA GLN A 544 25.59 -3.10 16.14
C GLN A 544 24.68 -4.13 16.81
N VAL A 545 24.20 -5.11 16.06
CA VAL A 545 23.32 -6.15 16.58
C VAL A 545 24.07 -7.45 16.71
N THR A 546 24.03 -8.04 17.90
CA THR A 546 24.66 -9.32 18.20
C THR A 546 23.60 -10.38 18.44
N VAL A 547 23.63 -11.45 17.64
CA VAL A 547 22.75 -12.61 17.80
C VAL A 547 23.49 -13.72 18.55
N LEU A 548 22.82 -14.30 19.54
CA LEU A 548 23.25 -15.43 20.35
C LEU A 548 22.42 -16.68 19.99
N THR A 549 23.05 -17.85 20.02
CA THR A 549 22.38 -19.15 19.86
C THR A 549 22.67 -20.02 21.09
N ASN A 550 21.64 -20.45 21.80
CA ASN A 550 21.71 -21.22 23.04
C ASN A 550 22.60 -20.54 24.10
N GLY A 551 22.48 -19.22 24.24
CA GLY A 551 23.28 -18.40 25.14
C GLY A 551 24.78 -18.29 24.79
N ALA A 552 25.17 -18.72 23.58
CA ALA A 552 26.57 -18.73 23.12
C ALA A 552 26.70 -18.31 21.65
N ASN A 553 27.91 -18.39 21.09
CA ASN A 553 28.22 -18.16 19.67
C ASN A 553 27.77 -16.79 19.13
N PRO A 554 28.21 -15.68 19.78
CA PRO A 554 27.82 -14.35 19.34
C PRO A 554 28.27 -14.08 17.91
N LYS A 555 27.38 -13.50 17.11
CA LYS A 555 27.70 -12.94 15.81
C LYS A 555 27.14 -11.53 15.69
N THR A 556 28.02 -10.58 15.46
CA THR A 556 27.71 -9.14 15.44
C THR A 556 27.69 -8.60 14.01
N TYR A 557 26.77 -7.69 13.76
CA TYR A 557 26.54 -7.03 12.47
C TYR A 557 26.40 -5.53 12.68
N SER A 558 27.01 -4.74 11.81
CA SER A 558 26.68 -3.31 11.68
C SER A 558 25.44 -3.21 10.80
N THR A 559 24.45 -2.46 11.26
CA THR A 559 23.15 -2.33 10.60
C THR A 559 22.91 -0.88 10.21
N GLY A 560 22.17 -0.63 9.13
CA GLY A 560 21.86 0.71 8.64
C GLY A 560 20.38 1.07 8.72
N SER A 561 19.49 0.07 8.77
CA SER A 561 18.03 0.19 8.92
C SER A 561 17.61 -0.11 10.36
N ASP A 562 16.31 -0.04 10.67
CA ASP A 562 15.73 -0.44 11.96
C ASP A 562 15.33 -1.93 12.04
N TRP A 563 15.45 -2.65 10.92
CA TRP A 563 15.08 -4.05 10.79
C TRP A 563 16.00 -4.76 9.80
N THR A 564 16.67 -5.82 10.26
CA THR A 564 17.72 -6.48 9.47
C THR A 564 17.62 -8.01 9.52
N ASN A 565 17.81 -8.66 8.37
CA ASN A 565 18.03 -10.11 8.26
C ASN A 565 19.45 -10.48 8.72
N LEU A 566 19.57 -11.20 9.84
CA LEU A 566 20.84 -11.52 10.51
C LEU A 566 21.07 -13.03 10.57
N PRO A 567 21.98 -13.61 9.77
CA PRO A 567 22.19 -15.07 9.78
C PRO A 567 23.04 -15.54 10.98
N PRO A 568 22.48 -16.20 12.02
CA PRO A 568 23.18 -16.54 13.28
C PRO A 568 24.45 -17.37 13.09
N ALA A 569 25.36 -17.44 14.08
CA ALA A 569 26.62 -18.19 13.93
C ALA A 569 26.43 -19.67 13.60
N ILE A 570 25.48 -20.33 14.27
CA ILE A 570 25.13 -21.74 14.05
C ILE A 570 24.00 -21.83 13.02
N ARG A 571 24.24 -22.55 11.92
CA ARG A 571 23.27 -22.82 10.85
C ARG A 571 23.57 -24.19 10.22
N PRO A 572 22.55 -24.87 9.66
CA PRO A 572 21.13 -24.54 9.79
C PRO A 572 20.64 -24.74 11.24
N PHE A 573 19.47 -24.18 11.59
CA PHE A 573 18.93 -24.21 12.95
C PHE A 573 18.53 -25.62 13.38
N VAL A 574 18.60 -25.94 14.68
CA VAL A 574 18.15 -27.22 15.26
C VAL A 574 16.87 -27.00 16.05
N LEU A 575 15.93 -27.96 16.02
CA LEU A 575 14.70 -27.91 16.81
C LEU A 575 15.00 -27.62 18.29
N GLY A 576 14.39 -26.57 18.82
CA GLY A 576 14.56 -26.10 20.19
C GLY A 576 15.77 -25.21 20.44
N ASP A 577 16.56 -24.87 19.41
CA ASP A 577 17.59 -23.83 19.54
C ASP A 577 16.95 -22.52 20.02
N GLU A 578 17.53 -21.92 21.06
CA GLU A 578 17.16 -20.62 21.58
C GLU A 578 17.95 -19.52 20.87
N TYR A 579 17.27 -18.47 20.41
CA TYR A 579 17.85 -17.27 19.84
C TYR A 579 17.54 -16.07 20.71
N LYS A 580 18.57 -15.27 20.95
CA LYS A 580 18.46 -13.94 21.57
C LYS A 580 19.27 -12.95 20.76
N ALA A 581 18.90 -11.69 20.82
CA ALA A 581 19.70 -10.60 20.29
C ALA A 581 19.91 -9.54 21.36
N TYR A 582 21.04 -8.85 21.32
CA TYR A 582 21.22 -7.56 21.99
C TYR A 582 21.86 -6.60 21.00
N GLN A 583 21.73 -5.31 21.27
CA GLN A 583 22.29 -4.27 20.42
C GLN A 583 23.23 -3.36 21.19
N SER A 584 24.15 -2.72 20.50
CA SER A 584 25.00 -1.68 21.06
C SER A 584 25.17 -0.49 20.12
N VAL A 585 25.14 0.70 20.69
CA VAL A 585 25.47 1.97 20.04
C VAL A 585 26.53 2.64 20.91
N CYS A 586 27.68 2.95 20.30
CA CYS A 586 28.88 3.36 21.04
C CYS A 586 29.26 2.35 22.16
N SER A 587 29.30 2.80 23.41
CA SER A 587 29.55 1.96 24.59
C SER A 587 28.29 1.51 25.32
N ASP A 588 27.11 1.95 24.87
CA ASP A 588 25.82 1.56 25.44
C ASP A 588 25.38 0.22 24.86
N VAL A 589 24.83 -0.65 25.71
CA VAL A 589 24.45 -2.02 25.37
C VAL A 589 23.06 -2.26 25.94
N SER A 590 22.13 -2.68 25.08
CA SER A 590 20.77 -3.00 25.51
C SER A 590 20.73 -4.25 26.40
N PRO A 591 19.61 -4.48 27.09
CA PRO A 591 19.25 -5.83 27.54
C PRO A 591 19.14 -6.80 26.35
N ASP A 592 19.21 -8.10 26.63
CA ASP A 592 18.85 -9.14 25.66
C ASP A 592 17.36 -9.02 25.29
N SER A 593 17.04 -9.38 24.04
CA SER A 593 15.67 -9.65 23.59
C SER A 593 15.04 -10.77 24.41
N ASP A 594 13.72 -10.87 24.32
CA ASP A 594 13.03 -12.11 24.70
C ASP A 594 13.59 -13.29 23.87
N PRO A 595 13.69 -14.50 24.48
CA PRO A 595 14.17 -15.69 23.78
C PRO A 595 13.11 -16.20 22.80
N GLU A 596 13.53 -16.47 21.57
CA GLU A 596 12.73 -17.18 20.57
C GLU A 596 13.32 -18.55 20.29
N PHE A 597 12.46 -19.53 20.01
CA PHE A 597 12.87 -20.92 19.85
C PHE A 597 12.58 -21.43 18.45
N ALA A 598 13.54 -22.13 17.85
CA ALA A 598 13.29 -22.87 16.62
C ALA A 598 12.23 -23.96 16.85
N VAL A 599 11.10 -23.85 16.16
CA VAL A 599 10.02 -24.84 16.15
C VAL A 599 10.15 -25.77 14.95
N ALA A 600 9.33 -26.82 14.89
CA ALA A 600 9.32 -27.70 13.73
C ALA A 600 9.01 -26.95 12.43
N GLU A 601 9.52 -27.43 11.30
CA GLU A 601 9.23 -26.85 9.99
C GLU A 601 7.73 -27.03 9.64
N PRO A 602 7.15 -26.17 8.80
CA PRO A 602 5.78 -26.35 8.35
C PRO A 602 5.65 -27.63 7.51
N SER A 603 4.59 -28.40 7.77
CA SER A 603 4.27 -29.63 7.04
C SER A 603 2.79 -29.61 6.61
N PRO A 604 2.48 -29.46 5.30
CA PRO A 604 3.42 -29.36 4.18
C PRO A 604 4.20 -28.04 4.16
N MET A 605 5.38 -28.05 3.54
CA MET A 605 6.12 -26.82 3.23
C MET A 605 5.29 -25.93 2.29
N PRO A 606 5.23 -24.61 2.52
CA PRO A 606 4.52 -23.70 1.63
C PRO A 606 5.14 -23.69 0.23
N THR A 607 4.30 -23.55 -0.79
CA THR A 607 4.76 -23.36 -2.17
C THR A 607 5.15 -21.90 -2.35
N PRO A 608 6.42 -21.58 -2.63
CA PRO A 608 6.82 -20.20 -2.82
C PRO A 608 6.15 -19.63 -4.07
N GLU A 609 5.99 -18.31 -4.11
CA GLU A 609 5.35 -17.60 -5.22
C GLU A 609 6.31 -16.53 -5.75
N VAL A 610 6.43 -16.43 -7.07
CA VAL A 610 7.10 -15.29 -7.71
C VAL A 610 6.00 -14.34 -8.16
N SER A 611 6.14 -13.05 -7.88
CA SER A 611 5.16 -12.07 -8.36
C SER A 611 5.11 -12.08 -9.88
N SER A 612 3.88 -12.17 -10.40
CA SER A 612 3.58 -12.15 -11.82
C SER A 612 2.68 -10.95 -12.12
N PRO A 613 2.85 -10.26 -13.26
CA PRO A 613 3.81 -10.55 -14.34
C PRO A 613 5.25 -10.09 -14.08
N ILE A 614 6.20 -10.71 -14.81
CA ILE A 614 7.60 -10.29 -14.95
C ILE A 614 7.79 -9.68 -16.34
N TYR A 615 8.69 -8.72 -16.50
CA TYR A 615 8.89 -7.97 -17.74
C TYR A 615 10.30 -8.11 -18.33
N GLU A 616 10.40 -7.97 -19.65
CA GLU A 616 11.70 -7.92 -20.34
C GLU A 616 12.55 -6.78 -19.78
N GLY A 617 13.83 -7.07 -19.50
CA GLY A 617 14.76 -6.11 -18.91
C GLY A 617 14.67 -6.01 -17.38
N GLN A 618 13.75 -6.74 -16.73
CA GLN A 618 13.62 -6.72 -15.27
C GLN A 618 14.80 -7.42 -14.59
N GLU A 619 15.31 -6.82 -13.53
CA GLU A 619 16.50 -7.30 -12.80
C GLU A 619 16.18 -7.82 -11.39
N LEU A 620 15.16 -7.25 -10.74
CA LEU A 620 14.65 -7.69 -9.44
C LEU A 620 13.35 -8.46 -9.62
N VAL A 621 13.12 -9.52 -8.84
CA VAL A 621 11.81 -10.20 -8.77
C VAL A 621 11.34 -10.27 -7.32
N ASP A 622 10.06 -9.98 -7.10
CA ASP A 622 9.42 -10.20 -5.81
C ASP A 622 9.13 -11.68 -5.62
N VAL A 623 9.52 -12.23 -4.48
CA VAL A 623 9.20 -13.60 -4.07
C VAL A 623 8.37 -13.57 -2.80
N SER A 624 7.38 -14.44 -2.64
CA SER A 624 6.52 -14.49 -1.45
C SER A 624 6.16 -15.93 -1.07
N ASN A 625 5.36 -16.09 -0.02
CA ASN A 625 4.98 -17.37 0.58
C ASN A 625 6.20 -18.21 1.00
N LEU A 626 7.22 -17.54 1.55
CA LEU A 626 8.44 -18.17 2.03
C LEU A 626 8.28 -18.63 3.48
N ALA A 627 8.73 -19.83 3.81
CA ALA A 627 8.88 -20.26 5.19
C ALA A 627 10.05 -19.49 5.83
N HIS A 628 9.86 -19.01 7.06
CA HIS A 628 10.85 -18.15 7.71
C HIS A 628 12.21 -18.85 7.85
N GLY A 629 13.24 -18.21 7.31
CA GLY A 629 14.62 -18.70 7.34
C GLY A 629 14.95 -19.75 6.28
N ALA A 630 14.00 -20.14 5.42
CA ALA A 630 14.22 -21.15 4.39
C ALA A 630 15.27 -20.71 3.37
N ARG A 631 16.09 -21.67 2.92
CA ARG A 631 16.95 -21.45 1.75
C ARG A 631 16.09 -21.53 0.51
N THR A 632 16.13 -20.51 -0.32
CA THR A 632 15.34 -20.42 -1.55
C THR A 632 16.27 -20.39 -2.74
N ASP A 633 16.22 -21.44 -3.57
CA ASP A 633 16.92 -21.53 -4.84
C ASP A 633 16.09 -20.81 -5.92
N VAL A 634 16.73 -19.95 -6.71
CA VAL A 634 16.12 -19.28 -7.87
C VAL A 634 16.52 -20.01 -9.14
N ASN A 635 15.54 -20.46 -9.91
CA ASN A 635 15.73 -21.18 -11.15
C ASN A 635 15.29 -20.33 -12.36
N VAL A 636 16.14 -20.33 -13.39
CA VAL A 636 15.87 -19.65 -14.66
C VAL A 636 15.92 -20.67 -15.79
N SER A 637 14.86 -20.72 -16.61
CA SER A 637 14.73 -21.67 -17.71
C SER A 637 15.92 -21.59 -18.67
N GLY A 638 16.51 -22.74 -19.00
CA GLY A 638 17.70 -22.85 -19.84
C GLY A 638 19.04 -22.59 -19.13
N VAL A 639 19.03 -22.02 -17.91
CA VAL A 639 20.24 -21.78 -17.09
C VAL A 639 20.32 -22.74 -15.91
N GLY A 640 19.18 -23.03 -15.26
CA GLY A 640 19.11 -23.82 -14.02
C GLY A 640 19.07 -22.93 -12.78
N VAL A 641 19.58 -23.43 -11.64
CA VAL A 641 19.71 -22.62 -10.41
C VAL A 641 20.76 -21.54 -10.64
N VAL A 642 20.35 -20.27 -10.58
CA VAL A 642 21.22 -19.11 -10.81
C VAL A 642 21.79 -18.54 -9.52
N GLY A 643 21.09 -18.76 -8.41
CA GLY A 643 21.52 -18.32 -7.08
C GLY A 643 20.58 -18.83 -6.00
N ASP A 644 20.91 -18.52 -4.76
CA ASP A 644 20.05 -18.75 -3.62
C ASP A 644 20.08 -17.56 -2.65
N PHE A 645 19.05 -17.49 -1.82
CA PHE A 645 18.96 -16.55 -0.71
C PHE A 645 18.22 -17.18 0.47
N ALA A 646 18.21 -16.51 1.61
CA ALA A 646 17.33 -16.84 2.72
C ALA A 646 16.85 -15.52 3.35
N THR A 647 15.59 -15.50 3.76
CA THR A 647 14.98 -14.36 4.45
C THR A 647 14.20 -14.86 5.66
N ALA A 648 14.14 -14.06 6.72
CA ALA A 648 13.37 -14.40 7.91
C ALA A 648 11.87 -14.10 7.74
N VAL A 649 11.48 -13.41 6.66
CA VAL A 649 10.08 -13.04 6.40
C VAL A 649 9.47 -13.81 5.25
N SER A 650 8.17 -14.04 5.36
CA SER A 650 7.40 -14.75 4.34
C SER A 650 7.01 -13.87 3.14
N TRP A 651 7.19 -12.55 3.22
CA TRP A 651 6.65 -11.60 2.24
C TRP A 651 7.74 -10.82 1.48
N ARG A 652 7.58 -10.82 0.15
CA ARG A 652 8.14 -9.91 -0.87
C ARG A 652 9.59 -9.42 -0.71
N PRO A 653 10.61 -10.25 -0.45
CA PRO A 653 11.97 -9.86 -0.78
C PRO A 653 12.12 -9.57 -2.28
N ASN A 654 12.70 -8.40 -2.59
CA ASN A 654 13.25 -8.11 -3.91
C ASN A 654 14.52 -8.94 -4.12
N VAL A 655 14.50 -9.88 -5.07
CA VAL A 655 15.64 -10.73 -5.39
C VAL A 655 16.31 -10.25 -6.66
N ASN A 656 17.58 -9.85 -6.58
CA ASN A 656 18.36 -9.41 -7.74
C ASN A 656 18.82 -10.59 -8.60
N VAL A 657 17.95 -11.03 -9.51
CA VAL A 657 18.19 -12.15 -10.42
C VAL A 657 19.26 -11.79 -11.45
N ALA A 658 19.35 -10.52 -11.87
CA ALA A 658 20.36 -10.09 -12.84
C ALA A 658 21.79 -10.30 -12.31
N SER A 659 22.06 -9.94 -11.05
CA SER A 659 23.34 -10.21 -10.41
C SER A 659 23.66 -11.72 -10.36
N MET A 660 22.66 -12.56 -10.08
CA MET A 660 22.80 -14.02 -10.11
C MET A 660 23.09 -14.56 -11.52
N LEU A 661 22.61 -13.87 -12.55
CA LEU A 661 22.89 -14.14 -13.97
C LEU A 661 24.18 -13.49 -14.49
N GLY A 662 25.00 -12.90 -13.61
CA GLY A 662 26.26 -12.25 -13.99
C GLY A 662 26.06 -10.86 -14.61
N GLY A 663 25.03 -10.13 -14.16
CA GLY A 663 24.68 -8.78 -14.62
C GLY A 663 23.81 -8.76 -15.88
N VAL A 664 23.13 -9.87 -16.20
CA VAL A 664 22.26 -9.97 -17.37
C VAL A 664 20.80 -9.90 -16.93
N PRO A 665 20.02 -8.87 -17.34
CA PRO A 665 18.60 -8.79 -17.04
C PRO A 665 17.79 -9.93 -17.67
N LEU A 666 16.56 -10.12 -17.20
CA LEU A 666 15.68 -11.16 -17.73
C LEU A 666 15.26 -10.85 -19.18
N ALA A 667 15.43 -11.82 -20.07
CA ALA A 667 15.03 -11.71 -21.47
C ALA A 667 13.57 -12.17 -21.67
N ALA A 668 12.88 -11.62 -22.66
CA ALA A 668 11.54 -12.05 -23.05
C ALA A 668 11.47 -13.57 -23.30
N GLY A 669 10.40 -14.21 -22.82
CA GLY A 669 10.20 -15.67 -22.91
C GLY A 669 11.07 -16.52 -21.96
N THR A 670 11.91 -15.90 -21.12
CA THR A 670 12.56 -16.59 -20.01
C THR A 670 11.50 -16.98 -18.98
N ALA A 671 11.69 -18.12 -18.31
CA ALA A 671 10.82 -18.55 -17.23
C ALA A 671 11.57 -18.54 -15.91
N VAL A 672 10.94 -18.02 -14.85
CA VAL A 672 11.49 -17.99 -13.50
C VAL A 672 10.63 -18.87 -12.60
N SER A 673 11.29 -19.71 -11.82
CA SER A 673 10.68 -20.46 -10.72
C SER A 673 11.57 -20.40 -9.49
N VAL A 674 10.97 -20.61 -8.33
CA VAL A 674 11.70 -20.65 -7.06
C VAL A 674 11.33 -21.90 -6.30
N GLN A 675 12.26 -22.40 -5.50
CA GLN A 675 12.02 -23.55 -4.64
C GLN A 675 12.70 -23.33 -3.30
N GLN A 676 11.97 -23.59 -2.23
CA GLN A 676 12.47 -23.40 -0.88
C GLN A 676 12.70 -24.71 -0.13
N GLU A 677 13.63 -24.68 0.82
CA GLU A 677 14.06 -25.82 1.62
C GLU A 677 14.32 -25.38 3.07
N LEU A 678 13.72 -26.11 4.01
CA LEU A 678 14.11 -26.13 5.42
C LEU A 678 14.80 -27.47 5.70
N CYS A 679 14.19 -28.36 6.50
CA CYS A 679 14.69 -29.73 6.69
C CYS A 679 14.25 -30.64 5.56
N VAL A 680 13.09 -30.34 4.96
CA VAL A 680 12.64 -30.93 3.70
C VAL A 680 12.54 -29.89 2.60
N LYS A 681 12.76 -30.36 1.38
CA LYS A 681 12.60 -29.57 0.18
C LYS A 681 11.11 -29.44 -0.15
N GLY A 682 10.63 -28.20 -0.27
CA GLY A 682 9.25 -27.88 -0.60
C GLY A 682 8.92 -28.07 -2.08
N PRO A 683 7.64 -27.94 -2.44
CA PRO A 683 7.23 -27.86 -3.84
C PRO A 683 7.88 -26.64 -4.53
N GLU A 684 8.16 -26.78 -5.82
CA GLU A 684 8.60 -25.67 -6.67
C GLU A 684 7.40 -24.76 -6.98
N SER A 685 7.63 -23.45 -7.09
CA SER A 685 6.62 -22.51 -7.54
C SER A 685 6.10 -22.90 -8.93
N PRO A 686 4.87 -22.52 -9.29
CA PRO A 686 4.47 -22.52 -10.70
C PRO A 686 5.51 -21.76 -11.53
N VAL A 687 5.93 -22.33 -12.65
CA VAL A 687 6.84 -21.66 -13.59
C VAL A 687 6.09 -20.48 -14.18
N ILE A 688 6.57 -19.26 -13.99
CA ILE A 688 6.05 -18.09 -14.71
C ILE A 688 6.58 -18.19 -16.14
N GLN A 689 5.73 -18.57 -17.09
CA GLN A 689 6.15 -18.93 -18.44
C GLN A 689 6.35 -17.74 -19.39
N GLU A 690 5.90 -16.53 -19.03
CA GLU A 690 5.94 -15.39 -19.95
C GLU A 690 6.45 -14.14 -19.24
N VAL A 691 7.77 -13.94 -19.31
CA VAL A 691 8.34 -12.59 -19.25
C VAL A 691 7.69 -11.79 -20.38
N ARG A 692 6.85 -10.83 -19.99
CA ARG A 692 6.05 -10.00 -20.89
C ARG A 692 6.91 -8.98 -21.61
N GLY A 693 6.47 -8.54 -22.78
CA GLY A 693 7.21 -7.57 -23.59
C GLY A 693 7.07 -6.13 -23.07
N CYS A 694 7.85 -5.21 -23.62
CA CYS A 694 7.81 -3.78 -23.24
C CYS A 694 6.41 -3.15 -23.29
N SER A 695 5.53 -3.59 -24.21
CA SER A 695 4.19 -3.03 -24.37
C SER A 695 3.24 -3.33 -23.21
N ASP A 696 3.58 -4.29 -22.36
CA ASP A 696 2.72 -4.76 -21.26
C ASP A 696 3.12 -4.13 -19.91
N ILE A 697 4.17 -3.32 -19.88
CA ILE A 697 4.62 -2.64 -18.66
C ILE A 697 3.55 -1.64 -18.22
N PRO A 698 3.00 -1.77 -17.00
CA PRO A 698 1.96 -0.87 -16.51
C PRO A 698 2.57 0.50 -16.22
N ALA A 699 1.74 1.52 -16.04
CA ALA A 699 2.21 2.73 -15.40
C ALA A 699 2.53 2.45 -13.91
N PRO A 700 3.53 3.11 -13.31
CA PRO A 700 3.74 3.01 -11.87
C PRO A 700 2.61 3.75 -11.14
N LEU A 701 2.16 3.23 -10.02
CA LEU A 701 1.17 3.88 -9.16
C LEU A 701 1.91 4.78 -8.17
N ILE A 702 1.53 6.05 -8.06
CA ILE A 702 2.06 6.96 -7.04
C ILE A 702 0.94 7.43 -6.11
N GLN A 703 1.26 7.68 -4.84
CA GLN A 703 0.31 8.23 -3.89
C GLN A 703 -0.02 9.68 -4.25
N ASN A 704 -1.24 10.12 -3.96
CA ASN A 704 -1.65 11.52 -4.05
C ASN A 704 -0.65 12.41 -3.27
N PRO A 705 0.14 13.27 -3.94
CA PRO A 705 1.14 14.10 -3.27
C PRO A 705 0.50 15.36 -2.68
N PHE A 706 1.23 16.00 -1.76
CA PHE A 706 0.87 17.30 -1.18
C PHE A 706 1.83 18.40 -1.62
N ALA A 707 1.30 19.61 -1.74
CA ALA A 707 2.07 20.78 -2.08
C ALA A 707 3.19 21.06 -1.06
N GLY A 708 4.37 21.39 -1.55
CA GLY A 708 5.56 21.63 -0.74
C GLY A 708 6.38 20.37 -0.43
N GLN A 709 5.82 19.16 -0.60
CA GLN A 709 6.60 17.93 -0.52
C GLN A 709 7.71 17.94 -1.57
N GLN A 710 8.82 17.27 -1.25
CA GLN A 710 9.95 17.05 -2.17
C GLN A 710 10.21 15.56 -2.42
N THR A 711 9.22 14.73 -2.11
CA THR A 711 9.27 13.28 -2.22
C THR A 711 7.93 12.79 -2.75
N ILE A 712 7.99 11.78 -3.61
CA ILE A 712 6.84 11.08 -4.16
C ILE A 712 6.90 9.65 -3.66
N ILE A 713 5.77 9.15 -3.16
CA ILE A 713 5.62 7.75 -2.74
C ILE A 713 5.14 6.95 -3.93
N VAL A 714 5.88 5.91 -4.29
CA VAL A 714 5.52 4.94 -5.32
C VAL A 714 4.83 3.76 -4.63
N LEU A 715 3.55 3.57 -4.94
CA LEU A 715 2.69 2.54 -4.36
C LEU A 715 2.77 1.20 -5.10
N GLY A 716 3.21 1.24 -6.35
CA GLY A 716 3.33 0.04 -7.17
C GLY A 716 4.17 0.31 -8.41
N SER A 717 5.25 -0.42 -8.53
CA SER A 717 6.13 -0.42 -9.70
C SER A 717 6.59 -1.84 -9.96
N VAL A 718 7.11 -2.07 -11.17
CA VAL A 718 7.88 -3.28 -11.46
C VAL A 718 9.15 -3.23 -10.58
N PRO A 719 9.46 -4.29 -9.84
CA PRO A 719 10.66 -4.33 -9.00
C PRO A 719 11.93 -3.96 -9.77
N GLY A 720 12.68 -2.99 -9.24
CA GLY A 720 13.90 -2.47 -9.85
C GLY A 720 13.70 -1.48 -11.01
N ALA A 721 12.46 -1.10 -11.33
CA ALA A 721 12.20 -0.10 -12.36
C ALA A 721 12.70 1.29 -11.95
N ARG A 722 13.24 2.02 -12.94
CA ARG A 722 13.48 3.46 -12.83
C ARG A 722 12.17 4.20 -13.04
N ILE A 723 11.84 5.14 -12.17
CA ILE A 723 10.59 5.90 -12.16
C ILE A 723 10.89 7.35 -12.53
N ALA A 724 10.31 7.81 -13.64
CA ALA A 724 10.39 9.19 -14.10
C ALA A 724 9.06 9.90 -13.88
N VAL A 725 9.10 11.09 -13.27
CA VAL A 725 7.90 11.91 -13.01
C VAL A 725 8.00 13.26 -13.70
N TYR A 726 6.93 13.63 -14.38
CA TYR A 726 6.78 14.85 -15.16
C TYR A 726 5.68 15.73 -14.58
N ASP A 727 5.84 17.04 -14.67
CA ASP A 727 4.78 18.00 -14.35
C ASP A 727 3.83 18.25 -15.54
N GLU A 728 2.90 19.20 -15.39
CA GLU A 728 1.92 19.55 -16.42
C GLU A 728 2.54 20.13 -17.71
N ALA A 729 3.80 20.57 -17.66
CA ALA A 729 4.53 21.16 -18.78
C ALA A 729 5.44 20.14 -19.49
N ASP A 730 5.29 18.84 -19.19
CA ASP A 730 6.18 17.75 -19.64
C ASP A 730 7.63 17.91 -19.16
N GLN A 731 7.89 18.71 -18.11
CA GLN A 731 9.21 18.80 -17.52
C GLN A 731 9.42 17.64 -16.54
N GLN A 732 10.49 16.86 -16.72
CA GLN A 732 10.87 15.83 -15.76
C GLN A 732 11.35 16.49 -14.46
N ILE A 733 10.69 16.17 -13.36
CA ILE A 733 10.96 16.72 -12.03
C ILE A 733 11.49 15.66 -11.07
N ALA A 734 11.48 14.39 -11.45
CA ALA A 734 12.08 13.32 -10.67
C ALA A 734 12.49 12.14 -11.57
N ASP A 735 13.55 11.46 -11.16
CA ASP A 735 14.10 10.28 -11.80
C ASP A 735 14.91 9.42 -10.82
N GLY A 736 14.35 8.30 -10.37
CA GLY A 736 14.96 7.44 -9.33
C GLY A 736 14.36 6.04 -9.39
N ALA A 737 14.37 5.29 -8.29
CA ALA A 737 13.73 3.98 -8.23
C ALA A 737 13.26 3.64 -6.81
N GLY A 738 12.51 2.55 -6.66
CA GLY A 738 11.97 2.10 -5.37
C GLY A 738 10.68 2.83 -4.98
N ASP A 739 10.32 2.70 -3.70
CA ASP A 739 9.07 3.19 -3.12
C ASP A 739 9.07 4.69 -2.72
N LEU A 740 10.24 5.33 -2.64
CA LEU A 740 10.40 6.75 -2.36
C LEU A 740 11.27 7.45 -3.41
N LEU A 741 10.76 8.53 -3.97
CA LEU A 741 11.43 9.27 -5.04
C LEU A 741 11.55 10.75 -4.70
N ALA A 742 12.78 11.27 -4.55
CA ALA A 742 12.98 12.70 -4.35
C ALA A 742 12.70 13.50 -5.64
N THR A 743 12.13 14.69 -5.52
CA THR A 743 11.88 15.61 -6.64
C THR A 743 12.94 16.71 -6.68
N THR A 744 13.23 17.24 -7.87
CA THR A 744 14.20 18.34 -8.08
C THR A 744 13.71 19.70 -7.58
N ARG A 745 12.42 19.81 -7.26
CA ARG A 745 11.77 21.01 -6.70
C ARG A 745 10.59 20.62 -5.82
N PRO A 746 10.15 21.49 -4.88
CA PRO A 746 8.87 21.31 -4.19
C PRO A 746 7.69 21.17 -5.16
N LEU A 747 6.74 20.32 -4.78
CA LEU A 747 5.48 20.11 -5.49
C LEU A 747 4.53 21.32 -5.32
N VAL A 748 3.73 21.60 -6.35
CA VAL A 748 2.86 22.79 -6.41
C VAL A 748 1.38 22.38 -6.36
N ALA A 749 0.60 23.02 -5.49
CA ALA A 749 -0.83 22.74 -5.35
C ALA A 749 -1.60 22.86 -6.69
N GLY A 750 -2.31 21.79 -7.04
CA GLY A 750 -3.09 21.64 -8.25
C GLY A 750 -2.28 21.38 -9.52
N GLU A 751 -0.97 21.15 -9.42
CA GLU A 751 -0.19 20.66 -10.57
C GLU A 751 -0.55 19.20 -10.85
N LEU A 752 -0.54 18.82 -12.13
CA LEU A 752 -0.70 17.43 -12.54
C LEU A 752 0.68 16.79 -12.67
N LEU A 753 0.88 15.68 -11.97
CA LEU A 753 2.07 14.83 -12.12
C LEU A 753 1.73 13.64 -12.99
N ARG A 754 2.67 13.24 -13.84
CA ARG A 754 2.59 12.01 -14.65
C ARG A 754 3.82 11.16 -14.38
N ALA A 755 3.62 9.94 -13.92
CA ALA A 755 4.68 8.99 -13.64
C ALA A 755 4.72 7.88 -14.70
N VAL A 756 5.90 7.58 -15.23
CA VAL A 756 6.17 6.41 -16.07
C VAL A 756 7.27 5.58 -15.41
N GLN A 757 7.37 4.32 -15.82
CA GLN A 757 8.44 3.44 -15.35
C GLN A 757 9.23 2.87 -16.52
N ILE A 758 10.51 2.68 -16.27
CA ILE A 758 11.52 2.22 -17.23
C ILE A 758 12.13 0.94 -16.66
N VAL A 759 12.03 -0.15 -17.42
CA VAL A 759 12.53 -1.49 -17.08
C VAL A 759 13.52 -1.90 -18.16
N GLY A 760 14.82 -1.86 -17.85
CA GLY A 760 15.87 -2.03 -18.84
C GLY A 760 15.68 -1.06 -20.03
N PRO A 761 15.53 -1.54 -21.28
CA PRO A 761 15.30 -0.68 -22.45
C PRO A 761 13.84 -0.27 -22.66
N CYS A 762 12.91 -0.78 -21.86
CA CYS A 762 11.48 -0.60 -22.06
C CYS A 762 10.94 0.56 -21.21
N THR A 763 10.02 1.36 -21.75
CA THR A 763 9.26 2.37 -21.01
C THR A 763 7.77 2.03 -21.06
N SER A 764 7.04 2.25 -19.97
CA SER A 764 5.60 2.05 -19.94
C SER A 764 4.88 2.91 -20.99
N LEU A 765 3.97 2.29 -21.75
CA LEU A 765 3.19 3.00 -22.78
C LEU A 765 2.18 3.97 -22.18
N GLN A 766 1.82 3.77 -20.92
CA GLN A 766 0.95 4.64 -20.15
C GLN A 766 1.72 5.29 -19.00
N ALA A 767 1.24 6.46 -18.61
CA ALA A 767 1.65 7.14 -17.40
C ALA A 767 0.49 7.19 -16.41
N TYR A 768 0.82 7.21 -15.12
CA TYR A 768 -0.16 7.41 -14.06
C TYR A 768 -0.18 8.87 -13.69
N GLN A 769 -1.35 9.51 -13.82
CA GLN A 769 -1.52 10.93 -13.59
C GLN A 769 -2.27 11.21 -12.28
N VAL A 770 -1.70 12.03 -11.41
CA VAL A 770 -2.33 12.49 -10.15
C VAL A 770 -2.24 14.00 -10.02
N GLU A 771 -3.20 14.60 -9.32
CA GLU A 771 -3.15 16.02 -8.92
C GLU A 771 -2.43 16.16 -7.58
N VAL A 772 -1.57 17.17 -7.44
CA VAL A 772 -0.97 17.55 -6.16
C VAL A 772 -1.99 18.30 -5.31
N TYR A 773 -2.28 17.78 -4.13
CA TYR A 773 -3.25 18.39 -3.23
C TYR A 773 -2.66 19.59 -2.51
N ALA A 774 -3.47 20.62 -2.30
CA ALA A 774 -3.08 21.70 -1.41
C ALA A 774 -2.94 21.12 0.00
N THR A 775 -1.76 21.26 0.59
CA THR A 775 -1.59 21.04 2.04
C THR A 775 -2.58 21.97 2.72
N MET A 776 -3.45 21.40 3.54
CA MET A 776 -4.32 22.20 4.39
C MET A 776 -3.41 22.82 5.45
N MET A 777 -2.65 23.84 5.06
CA MET A 777 -1.88 24.64 5.98
C MET A 777 -2.94 25.24 6.88
N VAL A 778 -3.08 24.66 8.07
CA VAL A 778 -3.93 25.20 9.12
C VAL A 778 -3.33 26.58 9.34
N LEU A 779 -3.95 27.58 8.74
CA LEU A 779 -3.69 28.98 9.04
C LEU A 779 -4.11 29.12 10.49
N LEU A 780 -3.21 28.76 11.41
CA LEU A 780 -3.36 29.07 12.81
C LEU A 780 -3.68 30.57 12.83
N PRO A 781 -4.81 30.98 13.42
CA PRO A 781 -5.16 32.38 13.46
C PRO A 781 -3.97 33.09 14.11
N GLU A 782 -3.30 33.97 13.35
CA GLU A 782 -2.26 34.82 13.94
C GLU A 782 -2.84 35.42 15.23
N PRO A 783 -2.07 35.44 16.34
CA PRO A 783 -2.55 36.02 17.59
C PRO A 783 -3.03 37.44 17.31
N THR A 784 -4.36 37.61 17.31
CA THR A 784 -5.02 38.75 16.69
C THR A 784 -4.76 40.02 17.51
N GLY A 785 -3.85 40.85 16.99
CA GLY A 785 -3.83 42.29 17.23
C GLY A 785 -4.66 43.09 16.21
N PHE A 786 -5.31 42.44 15.24
CA PHE A 786 -6.04 43.13 14.17
C PHE A 786 -7.55 42.84 14.20
N GLY A 787 -8.33 43.93 14.16
CA GLY A 787 -9.79 43.94 14.25
C GLY A 787 -10.54 43.32 13.06
N PRO A 788 -11.88 43.27 13.13
CA PRO A 788 -12.78 42.35 12.41
C PRO A 788 -12.92 42.55 10.88
N LEU A 789 -11.96 43.19 10.21
CA LEU A 789 -12.00 43.42 8.75
C LEU A 789 -11.00 42.59 7.94
N GLY A 790 -10.06 41.88 8.57
CA GLY A 790 -8.97 41.15 7.88
C GLY A 790 -9.34 39.76 7.34
N ALA A 791 -10.12 38.97 8.10
CA ALA A 791 -10.39 37.57 7.77
C ALA A 791 -11.25 37.37 6.50
N GLY A 792 -12.08 38.36 6.14
CA GLY A 792 -12.92 38.30 4.95
C GLY A 792 -12.13 38.37 3.63
N LEU A 793 -10.92 38.95 3.63
CA LEU A 793 -10.16 39.19 2.40
C LEU A 793 -9.40 37.94 1.91
N LEU A 794 -8.94 37.09 2.83
CA LEU A 794 -8.17 35.88 2.51
C LEU A 794 -9.05 34.75 1.93
N LEU A 795 -10.26 34.56 2.47
CA LEU A 795 -11.22 33.58 1.93
C LEU A 795 -11.71 33.98 0.52
N LEU A 796 -11.86 35.29 0.28
CA LEU A 796 -12.20 35.83 -1.05
C LEU A 796 -11.06 35.62 -2.06
N ALA A 797 -9.79 35.64 -1.65
CA ALA A 797 -8.65 35.41 -2.54
C ALA A 797 -8.57 33.95 -3.03
N ALA A 798 -8.77 32.97 -2.15
CA ALA A 798 -8.79 31.54 -2.54
C ALA A 798 -9.97 31.22 -3.48
N ILE A 799 -11.15 31.77 -3.20
CA ILE A 799 -12.33 31.64 -4.07
C ILE A 799 -12.11 32.37 -5.40
N ALA A 800 -11.41 33.51 -5.41
CA ALA A 800 -11.08 34.26 -6.62
C ALA A 800 -10.07 33.52 -7.51
N VAL A 801 -9.05 32.85 -6.95
CA VAL A 801 -8.10 32.02 -7.72
C VAL A 801 -8.83 30.85 -8.39
N ARG A 802 -9.74 30.18 -7.67
CA ARG A 802 -10.56 29.08 -8.22
C ARG A 802 -11.51 29.56 -9.33
N ARG A 803 -12.12 30.75 -9.18
CA ARG A 803 -12.96 31.36 -10.23
C ARG A 803 -12.17 31.91 -11.42
N ALA A 804 -10.96 32.42 -11.21
CA ALA A 804 -10.11 32.93 -12.28
C ALA A 804 -9.59 31.80 -13.19
N ARG A 805 -9.28 30.62 -12.63
CA ARG A 805 -8.92 29.42 -13.42
C ARG A 805 -10.09 28.90 -14.26
N LEU A 806 -11.30 28.86 -13.71
CA LEU A 806 -12.51 28.51 -14.46
C LEU A 806 -12.85 29.53 -15.56
N ALA A 807 -12.50 30.81 -15.38
CA ALA A 807 -12.71 31.85 -16.38
C ALA A 807 -11.61 31.86 -17.47
N ALA A 808 -10.36 31.54 -17.12
CA ALA A 808 -9.23 31.53 -18.06
C ALA A 808 -9.29 30.36 -19.05
N GLY A 809 -9.86 29.21 -18.68
CA GLY A 809 -10.12 28.11 -19.60
C GLY A 809 -11.21 28.37 -20.66
N GLY A 810 -11.96 29.46 -20.54
CA GLY A 810 -13.09 29.81 -21.43
C GLY A 810 -12.83 30.91 -22.46
N MET A 811 -11.65 31.54 -22.47
CA MET A 811 -11.34 32.65 -23.37
C MET A 811 -10.17 32.32 -24.30
N GLY A 812 -10.44 31.42 -25.25
CA GLY A 812 -9.54 31.06 -26.33
C GLY A 812 -10.27 30.88 -27.65
N LYS A 813 -11.04 31.89 -28.09
CA LYS A 813 -11.41 32.20 -29.49
C LYS A 813 -12.38 33.38 -29.54
N ALA A 814 -11.85 34.55 -29.89
CA ALA A 814 -12.57 35.64 -30.55
C ALA A 814 -11.64 36.21 -31.63
#